data_AF-A0A291QWB0-F1
#
_entry.id   AF-A0A291QWB0-F1
#
_cell.length_a   1.000
_cell.length_b   1.000
_cell.length_c   1.000
_cell.angle_alpha   90.00
_cell.angle_beta   90.00
_cell.angle_gamma   90.00
#
_symmetry.space_group_name_H-M   'P 1'
#
loop_
_entity.id
_entity.type
_entity.pdbx_description
1 polymer ?
#
loop_
_entity_poly.entity_id
_entity_poly.type
_entity_poly.pdbx_seq_one_letter_code
_entity_poly.pdbx_strand_id
1 'polypeptide(L)'
;MKATSGVHANFDGYKINSPKTDAEYRYYLHGPLARLELGDNKVQGVDYAYTLQGWLKGVNGHYLDASSEMGGDGQPGSPMATVARDAYAYALDYYAGDYLPIGGNNAGAFPLHFQVNGADTIGRDLFNGNISRMNVAIKGIGNGATVGNLYGYDQLNRLVSMRQRSLSPGATTWHALSPGQSYAEDIAYDANGNILTYRRFRGNGTEMDRLSYRYNRGMDGRLLDNRLNYVEDAVNDAAYGGDIETQVPENYAYDRVGNLVKDFSGGIDKISWTVYGKIGKITKSGGGILDYGYDAGGQRVSKAFTPPGEATKTTWYLREPSGNVLAVYEQESGSSGPRWAEQHLYGSSRLGLWNPRLDLSTTFDIDTSWLSEGRRTYELTNHLGNVLATISDKRIPVYENDGMTVAYYDVDLLSAVDYYPFGMQMPGRVFNGGGYRYGFNGKENDNEVKGVGNQYDYGFRIYDPRIGKFLSVDPLASSFPHMSPYAAFNNNPLRFTDPTGMAPEDWIEKDGKMMYDNRVANQADATALYGEGATYRPNGYTYTASNGANIELGDYGFFKSNGQIFSSPDLAQNSLAYTNPTQAMANAQSQIAGVRGNYTASAGVIGFISTDAAIPEPTDAAWPKWAAYAVAGGIAAYYVAKMEGEIEGIMRRAGGPQGVQYSLRATATGPYTCYTCGSGTMNLGVGDVWKYGETINPATRYSESFKNGMGVQQFDEFFGNQVQIKVMEKTKIYGYFLQNGHLPPGNKIFR
;
A
#
# COMPACT_ATOMS: atom_id res chain seq x y z
N MET A 1 -8.63 -1.76 -26.11
CA MET A 1 -7.99 -0.43 -25.86
C MET A 1 -6.54 -0.64 -25.49
N LYS A 2 -5.66 0.33 -25.81
CA LYS A 2 -4.24 0.32 -25.43
C LYS A 2 -3.93 1.54 -24.57
N ALA A 3 -3.24 1.36 -23.44
CA ALA A 3 -2.75 2.44 -22.57
C ALA A 3 -1.27 2.19 -22.24
N THR A 4 -0.54 3.24 -21.84
CA THR A 4 0.89 3.17 -21.52
C THR A 4 1.19 3.97 -20.25
N SER A 5 2.06 3.44 -19.37
CA SER A 5 2.62 4.18 -18.23
C SER A 5 4.11 4.44 -18.43
N GLY A 6 4.57 5.62 -18.01
CA GLY A 6 5.96 6.06 -18.07
C GLY A 6 6.11 7.54 -17.76
N VAL A 7 7.33 7.97 -17.42
CA VAL A 7 7.61 9.38 -17.12
C VAL A 7 7.66 10.21 -18.41
N HIS A 8 6.67 11.11 -18.57
CA HIS A 8 6.68 12.16 -19.58
C HIS A 8 7.23 13.47 -18.97
N ALA A 9 8.45 13.83 -19.33
CA ALA A 9 9.12 15.03 -18.84
C ALA A 9 8.48 16.30 -19.40
N ASN A 10 7.85 17.13 -18.56
CA ASN A 10 7.60 18.52 -18.95
C ASN A 10 7.43 19.55 -17.80
N PHE A 11 7.42 19.20 -16.50
CA PHE A 11 7.00 20.17 -15.47
C PHE A 11 7.78 20.26 -14.15
N ASP A 12 8.83 19.48 -13.91
CA ASP A 12 9.46 19.33 -12.58
C ASP A 12 10.93 19.79 -12.48
N GLY A 13 11.47 20.47 -13.50
CA GLY A 13 12.81 21.08 -13.43
C GLY A 13 13.99 20.11 -13.58
N TYR A 14 13.74 18.79 -13.50
CA TYR A 14 14.66 17.75 -13.95
C TYR A 14 14.16 17.19 -15.29
N LYS A 15 14.79 17.59 -16.40
CA LYS A 15 14.42 17.09 -17.73
C LYS A 15 15.07 15.73 -17.98
N ILE A 16 14.29 14.65 -17.92
CA ILE A 16 14.67 13.40 -18.57
C ILE A 16 14.45 13.58 -20.07
N ASN A 17 15.55 13.71 -20.82
CA ASN A 17 15.50 14.04 -22.26
C ASN A 17 15.04 12.85 -23.14
N SER A 18 14.91 11.65 -22.57
CA SER A 18 14.54 10.43 -23.27
C SER A 18 13.61 9.57 -22.40
N PRO A 19 12.28 9.64 -22.64
CA PRO A 19 11.31 8.87 -21.87
C PRO A 19 11.49 7.37 -22.12
N LYS A 20 11.16 6.56 -21.09
CA LYS A 20 11.11 5.09 -21.15
C LYS A 20 9.68 4.64 -20.86
N THR A 21 9.22 3.63 -21.59
CA THR A 21 7.93 2.99 -21.29
C THR A 21 8.15 1.98 -20.15
N ASP A 22 7.43 2.14 -19.04
CA ASP A 22 7.52 1.20 -17.92
C ASP A 22 6.55 0.03 -18.12
N ALA A 23 5.38 0.30 -18.71
CA ALA A 23 4.41 -0.74 -19.05
C ALA A 23 3.42 -0.33 -20.15
N GLU A 24 2.97 -1.31 -20.94
CA GLU A 24 1.82 -1.19 -21.84
C GLU A 24 0.67 -2.10 -21.38
N TYR A 25 -0.56 -1.60 -21.45
CA TYR A 25 -1.77 -2.30 -21.00
C TYR A 25 -2.71 -2.53 -22.18
N ARG A 26 -3.26 -3.74 -22.26
CA ARG A 26 -4.28 -4.12 -23.22
C ARG A 26 -5.47 -4.69 -22.46
N TYR A 27 -6.67 -4.28 -22.85
CA TYR A 27 -7.91 -4.69 -22.20
C TYR A 27 -8.78 -5.48 -23.16
N TYR A 28 -9.49 -6.47 -22.63
CA TYR A 28 -10.57 -7.12 -23.35
C TYR A 28 -11.69 -6.12 -23.65
N LEU A 29 -12.49 -6.38 -24.68
CA LEU A 29 -13.58 -5.48 -25.08
C LEU A 29 -14.60 -5.24 -23.96
N HIS A 30 -14.80 -6.23 -23.09
CA HIS A 30 -15.69 -6.15 -21.92
C HIS A 30 -15.05 -5.53 -20.66
N GLY A 31 -13.83 -4.98 -20.75
CA GLY A 31 -13.24 -4.16 -19.69
C GLY A 31 -11.98 -4.70 -18.98
N PRO A 32 -11.95 -5.95 -18.48
CA PRO A 32 -10.81 -6.48 -17.73
C PRO A 32 -9.48 -6.39 -18.47
N LEU A 33 -8.40 -6.23 -17.70
CA LEU A 33 -7.02 -6.23 -18.22
C LEU A 33 -6.76 -7.57 -18.89
N ALA A 34 -6.41 -7.57 -20.16
CA ALA A 34 -6.10 -8.78 -20.92
C ALA A 34 -4.61 -9.09 -20.90
N ARG A 35 -3.78 -8.05 -21.01
CA ARG A 35 -2.32 -8.19 -21.05
C ARG A 35 -1.62 -6.95 -20.53
N LEU A 36 -0.51 -7.17 -19.82
CA LEU A 36 0.47 -6.18 -19.41
C LEU A 36 1.83 -6.54 -20.04
N GLU A 37 2.44 -5.62 -20.78
CA GLU A 37 3.82 -5.77 -21.31
C GLU A 37 4.74 -4.86 -20.49
N LEU A 38 5.74 -5.45 -19.81
CA LEU A 38 6.64 -4.74 -18.91
C LEU A 38 7.93 -4.29 -19.61
N GLY A 39 8.29 -3.03 -19.35
CA GLY A 39 9.51 -2.38 -19.81
C GLY A 39 9.56 -2.05 -21.30
N ASP A 40 10.37 -1.05 -21.62
CA ASP A 40 10.61 -0.55 -22.98
C ASP A 40 11.11 -1.64 -23.95
N ASN A 41 11.86 -2.61 -23.42
CA ASN A 41 12.39 -3.76 -24.15
C ASN A 41 11.45 -4.98 -24.17
N LYS A 42 10.23 -4.86 -23.63
CA LYS A 42 9.24 -5.94 -23.51
C LYS A 42 9.82 -7.17 -22.82
N VAL A 43 10.33 -6.96 -21.60
CA VAL A 43 11.05 -7.98 -20.83
C VAL A 43 10.13 -9.02 -20.20
N GLN A 44 8.82 -8.81 -20.19
CA GLN A 44 7.84 -9.78 -19.74
C GLN A 44 6.45 -9.41 -20.27
N GLY A 45 5.71 -10.39 -20.76
CA GLY A 45 4.26 -10.27 -20.89
C GLY A 45 3.55 -10.93 -19.71
N VAL A 46 2.38 -10.39 -19.38
CA VAL A 46 1.53 -10.90 -18.31
C VAL A 46 0.12 -10.94 -18.84
N ASP A 47 -0.35 -12.12 -19.23
CA ASP A 47 -1.66 -12.35 -19.83
C ASP A 47 -2.65 -12.84 -18.78
N TYR A 48 -3.82 -12.22 -18.71
CA TYR A 48 -4.82 -12.50 -17.68
C TYR A 48 -6.03 -13.21 -18.29
N ALA A 49 -6.40 -14.35 -17.74
CA ALA A 49 -7.64 -15.04 -18.10
C ALA A 49 -8.67 -14.91 -16.98
N TYR A 50 -9.95 -14.85 -17.36
CA TYR A 50 -11.07 -14.76 -16.42
C TYR A 50 -12.12 -15.83 -16.72
N THR A 51 -12.84 -16.26 -15.68
CA THR A 51 -14.02 -17.12 -15.82
C THR A 51 -15.22 -16.32 -16.34
N LEU A 52 -16.29 -17.01 -16.74
CA LEU A 52 -17.54 -16.36 -17.16
C LEU A 52 -18.18 -15.49 -16.05
N GLN A 53 -17.92 -15.83 -14.79
CA GLN A 53 -18.38 -15.06 -13.62
C GLN A 53 -17.52 -13.81 -13.36
N GLY A 54 -16.44 -13.62 -14.12
CA GLY A 54 -15.50 -12.52 -13.94
C GLY A 54 -14.41 -12.77 -12.90
N TRP A 55 -14.31 -13.98 -12.33
CA TRP A 55 -13.21 -14.34 -11.44
C TRP A 55 -11.92 -14.52 -12.23
N LEU A 56 -10.79 -14.20 -11.62
CA LEU A 56 -9.50 -14.46 -12.24
C LEU A 56 -9.29 -15.97 -12.39
N LYS A 57 -9.06 -16.44 -13.62
CA LYS A 57 -8.69 -17.82 -13.90
C LYS A 57 -7.20 -18.04 -13.70
N GLY A 58 -6.37 -17.10 -14.11
CA GLY A 58 -4.93 -17.26 -14.00
C GLY A 58 -4.16 -16.23 -14.81
N VAL A 59 -2.84 -16.36 -14.73
CA VAL A 59 -1.89 -15.54 -15.47
C VAL A 59 -0.95 -16.43 -16.26
N ASN A 60 -0.75 -16.08 -17.53
CA ASN A 60 0.07 -16.74 -18.54
C ASN A 60 -0.37 -18.18 -18.90
N GLY A 61 -0.51 -19.06 -17.90
CA GLY A 61 -0.99 -20.43 -18.08
C GLY A 61 -0.70 -21.34 -16.90
N HIS A 62 -0.55 -22.65 -17.16
CA HIS A 62 -0.10 -23.62 -16.14
C HIS A 62 1.40 -23.89 -16.20
N TYR A 63 2.05 -23.66 -17.34
CA TYR A 63 3.44 -24.05 -17.62
C TYR A 63 4.22 -22.84 -18.15
N LEU A 64 5.53 -22.81 -17.89
CA LEU A 64 6.46 -21.87 -18.52
C LEU A 64 6.89 -22.40 -19.89
N ASP A 65 5.93 -22.55 -20.78
CA ASP A 65 6.11 -23.05 -22.15
C ASP A 65 5.36 -22.13 -23.11
N ALA A 66 6.14 -21.42 -23.93
CA ALA A 66 5.69 -20.44 -24.92
C ALA A 66 4.68 -21.01 -25.94
N SER A 67 4.61 -22.34 -26.11
CA SER A 67 3.65 -22.99 -27.01
C SER A 67 2.28 -23.27 -26.38
N SER A 68 2.18 -23.20 -25.04
CA SER A 68 0.99 -23.56 -24.25
C SER A 68 0.45 -22.42 -23.37
N GLU A 69 1.13 -21.28 -23.36
CA GLU A 69 0.68 -20.06 -22.71
C GLU A 69 -0.15 -19.18 -23.65
N MET A 70 -0.83 -18.19 -23.08
CA MET A 70 -1.91 -17.48 -23.75
C MET A 70 -1.42 -16.38 -24.71
N GLY A 71 -0.25 -15.79 -24.46
CA GLY A 71 0.34 -14.71 -25.26
C GLY A 71 1.30 -15.19 -26.35
N GLY A 72 1.94 -16.34 -26.13
CA GLY A 72 2.94 -16.91 -27.04
C GLY A 72 4.21 -16.05 -27.09
N ASP A 73 4.68 -15.63 -25.92
CA ASP A 73 5.84 -14.79 -25.69
C ASP A 73 7.13 -15.58 -25.96
N GLY A 74 7.97 -15.04 -26.84
CA GLY A 74 9.18 -15.73 -27.29
C GLY A 74 8.90 -17.01 -28.10
N GLN A 75 7.66 -17.22 -28.56
CA GLN A 75 7.31 -18.32 -29.47
C GLN A 75 7.60 -17.92 -30.92
N PRO A 76 8.45 -18.66 -31.67
CA PRO A 76 8.74 -18.35 -33.07
C PRO A 76 7.46 -18.29 -33.92
N GLY A 77 7.31 -17.22 -34.72
CA GLY A 77 6.14 -17.00 -35.58
C GLY A 77 4.91 -16.42 -34.87
N SER A 78 4.92 -16.31 -33.53
CA SER A 78 3.90 -15.58 -32.78
C SER A 78 4.05 -14.06 -33.01
N PRO A 79 2.95 -13.29 -32.98
CA PRO A 79 3.02 -11.83 -32.89
C PRO A 79 3.86 -11.32 -31.69
N MET A 80 4.02 -12.15 -30.65
CA MET A 80 4.78 -11.84 -29.43
C MET A 80 6.17 -12.51 -29.39
N ALA A 81 6.69 -12.98 -30.53
CA ALA A 81 8.01 -13.64 -30.61
C ALA A 81 9.20 -12.79 -30.10
N THR A 82 9.03 -11.46 -30.00
CA THR A 82 10.08 -10.53 -29.53
C THR A 82 9.97 -10.18 -28.04
N VAL A 83 8.87 -10.57 -27.40
CA VAL A 83 8.70 -10.48 -25.93
C VAL A 83 9.52 -11.62 -25.31
N ALA A 84 10.17 -11.36 -24.19
CA ALA A 84 10.90 -12.41 -23.49
C ALA A 84 9.95 -13.47 -22.92
N ARG A 85 10.39 -14.73 -22.89
CA ARG A 85 9.61 -15.85 -22.35
C ARG A 85 9.28 -15.65 -20.87
N ASP A 86 8.10 -16.12 -20.50
CA ASP A 86 7.56 -15.94 -19.16
C ASP A 86 8.45 -16.40 -18.01
N ALA A 87 8.55 -15.55 -17.00
CA ALA A 87 9.23 -15.87 -15.75
C ALA A 87 8.30 -16.59 -14.74
N TYR A 88 6.98 -16.47 -14.90
CA TYR A 88 6.00 -17.06 -13.99
C TYR A 88 4.67 -17.37 -14.70
N ALA A 89 3.93 -18.31 -14.14
CA ALA A 89 2.58 -18.65 -14.57
C ALA A 89 1.80 -19.23 -13.38
N TYR A 90 0.50 -18.95 -13.30
CA TYR A 90 -0.36 -19.60 -12.33
C TYR A 90 -1.81 -19.70 -12.82
N ALA A 91 -2.53 -20.70 -12.31
CA ALA A 91 -3.95 -20.88 -12.55
C ALA A 91 -4.67 -21.16 -11.24
N LEU A 92 -5.92 -20.70 -11.15
CA LEU A 92 -6.83 -20.86 -10.02
C LEU A 92 -8.00 -21.72 -10.48
N ASP A 93 -8.28 -22.80 -9.74
CA ASP A 93 -9.48 -23.61 -9.96
C ASP A 93 -10.43 -23.49 -8.77
N TYR A 94 -11.68 -23.17 -9.06
CA TYR A 94 -12.78 -23.10 -8.10
C TYR A 94 -13.55 -24.41 -8.10
N TYR A 95 -13.99 -24.85 -9.28
CA TYR A 95 -14.68 -26.12 -9.51
C TYR A 95 -14.27 -26.73 -10.86
N ALA A 96 -14.49 -28.02 -11.05
CA ALA A 96 -14.16 -28.68 -12.31
C ALA A 96 -14.98 -28.08 -13.47
N GLY A 97 -14.29 -27.58 -14.51
CA GLY A 97 -14.94 -26.92 -15.65
C GLY A 97 -15.31 -25.46 -15.42
N ASP A 98 -14.68 -24.77 -14.45
CA ASP A 98 -14.86 -23.34 -14.20
C ASP A 98 -14.37 -22.42 -15.33
N TYR A 99 -13.62 -22.96 -16.30
CA TYR A 99 -13.09 -22.24 -17.43
C TYR A 99 -13.11 -23.10 -18.69
N LEU A 100 -13.48 -22.46 -19.80
CA LEU A 100 -13.38 -23.00 -21.15
C LEU A 100 -12.79 -21.92 -22.07
N PRO A 101 -11.64 -22.15 -22.70
CA PRO A 101 -11.05 -21.16 -23.59
C PRO A 101 -11.86 -20.96 -24.87
N ILE A 102 -11.78 -19.76 -25.44
CA ILE A 102 -12.35 -19.47 -26.76
C ILE A 102 -11.61 -20.31 -27.81
N GLY A 103 -12.33 -21.14 -28.54
CA GLY A 103 -11.76 -22.15 -29.45
C GLY A 103 -11.85 -23.59 -28.91
N GLY A 104 -12.33 -23.78 -27.68
CA GLY A 104 -12.55 -25.11 -27.08
C GLY A 104 -11.25 -25.92 -27.01
N ASN A 105 -11.33 -27.21 -27.34
CA ASN A 105 -10.18 -28.14 -27.28
C ASN A 105 -9.02 -27.79 -28.23
N ASN A 106 -9.21 -26.84 -29.15
CA ASN A 106 -8.16 -26.39 -30.07
C ASN A 106 -7.35 -25.22 -29.50
N ALA A 107 -7.76 -24.64 -28.36
CA ALA A 107 -7.00 -23.60 -27.69
C ALA A 107 -5.90 -24.23 -26.82
N GLY A 108 -4.65 -23.80 -27.02
CA GLY A 108 -3.49 -24.31 -26.27
C GLY A 108 -3.38 -23.79 -24.84
N ALA A 109 -4.12 -22.73 -24.49
CA ALA A 109 -4.05 -22.08 -23.18
C ALA A 109 -4.81 -22.86 -22.10
N PHE A 110 -4.22 -22.91 -20.89
CA PHE A 110 -4.74 -23.64 -19.73
C PHE A 110 -5.04 -25.14 -20.00
N PRO A 111 -4.07 -25.94 -20.50
CA PRO A 111 -4.31 -27.33 -20.93
C PRO A 111 -4.45 -28.33 -19.77
N LEU A 112 -4.20 -27.93 -18.52
CA LEU A 112 -4.19 -28.82 -17.36
C LEU A 112 -5.56 -28.78 -16.68
N HIS A 113 -6.26 -29.91 -16.68
CA HIS A 113 -7.58 -30.03 -16.08
C HIS A 113 -7.56 -30.88 -14.83
N PHE A 114 -8.23 -30.42 -13.77
CA PHE A 114 -8.43 -31.25 -12.60
C PHE A 114 -9.48 -32.35 -12.88
N GLN A 115 -9.13 -33.59 -12.57
CA GLN A 115 -10.03 -34.73 -12.63
C GLN A 115 -10.37 -35.20 -11.22
N VAL A 116 -11.64 -35.07 -10.86
CA VAL A 116 -12.14 -35.53 -9.56
C VAL A 116 -12.03 -37.05 -9.49
N ASN A 117 -11.35 -37.55 -8.47
CA ASN A 117 -11.31 -38.96 -8.12
C ASN A 117 -12.15 -39.21 -6.86
N GLY A 118 -12.87 -40.33 -6.80
CA GLY A 118 -13.74 -40.68 -5.67
C GLY A 118 -13.02 -40.81 -4.32
N ALA A 119 -11.69 -40.92 -4.31
CA ALA A 119 -10.88 -40.94 -3.09
C ALA A 119 -10.21 -39.59 -2.75
N ASP A 120 -10.53 -38.50 -3.46
CA ASP A 120 -10.01 -37.17 -3.17
C ASP A 120 -10.61 -36.61 -1.87
N THR A 121 -9.75 -36.30 -0.90
CA THR A 121 -10.16 -35.77 0.42
C THR A 121 -10.03 -34.25 0.54
N ILE A 122 -9.32 -33.60 -0.40
CA ILE A 122 -9.03 -32.16 -0.48
C ILE A 122 -9.16 -31.67 -1.93
N GLY A 123 -9.25 -30.35 -2.17
CA GLY A 123 -9.38 -29.80 -3.52
C GLY A 123 -10.75 -30.09 -4.15
N ARG A 124 -11.79 -30.07 -3.31
CA ARG A 124 -13.19 -30.27 -3.71
C ARG A 124 -13.72 -29.05 -4.44
N ASP A 125 -14.71 -29.23 -5.30
CA ASP A 125 -15.31 -28.11 -6.02
C ASP A 125 -15.99 -27.12 -5.06
N LEU A 126 -15.69 -25.84 -5.24
CA LEU A 126 -16.18 -24.71 -4.45
C LEU A 126 -16.85 -23.69 -5.38
N PHE A 127 -18.12 -23.39 -5.11
CA PHE A 127 -18.92 -22.44 -5.91
C PHE A 127 -19.10 -21.09 -5.21
N ASN A 128 -18.45 -20.89 -4.05
CA ASN A 128 -18.59 -19.71 -3.19
C ASN A 128 -17.46 -18.68 -3.38
N GLY A 129 -16.62 -18.86 -4.41
CA GLY A 129 -15.47 -17.99 -4.70
C GLY A 129 -14.20 -18.31 -3.92
N ASN A 130 -14.18 -19.36 -3.08
CA ASN A 130 -12.94 -19.85 -2.51
C ASN A 130 -12.13 -20.63 -3.55
N ILE A 131 -10.82 -20.46 -3.54
CA ILE A 131 -9.90 -21.17 -4.43
C ILE A 131 -9.72 -22.60 -3.92
N SER A 132 -10.16 -23.57 -4.70
CA SER A 132 -10.01 -24.98 -4.33
C SER A 132 -8.61 -25.50 -4.63
N ARG A 133 -8.07 -25.09 -5.79
CA ARG A 133 -6.76 -25.53 -6.27
C ARG A 133 -6.03 -24.37 -6.95
N MET A 134 -4.71 -24.40 -6.89
CA MET A 134 -3.86 -23.45 -7.58
C MET A 134 -2.67 -24.17 -8.21
N ASN A 135 -2.38 -23.91 -9.47
CA ASN A 135 -1.12 -24.30 -10.08
C ASN A 135 -0.18 -23.11 -10.13
N VAL A 136 1.11 -23.33 -9.91
CA VAL A 136 2.11 -22.27 -9.97
C VAL A 136 3.42 -22.79 -10.55
N ALA A 137 4.01 -22.02 -11.46
CA ALA A 137 5.31 -22.25 -12.05
C ALA A 137 6.12 -20.94 -11.99
N ILE A 138 7.37 -21.02 -11.50
CA ILE A 138 8.24 -19.85 -11.32
C ILE A 138 9.64 -20.22 -11.80
N LYS A 139 10.19 -19.48 -12.76
CA LYS A 139 11.42 -19.84 -13.49
C LYS A 139 12.62 -20.13 -12.58
N GLY A 140 12.77 -19.36 -11.50
CA GLY A 140 13.86 -19.52 -10.53
C GLY A 140 13.69 -20.67 -9.53
N ILE A 141 12.57 -21.39 -9.56
CA ILE A 141 12.24 -22.42 -8.58
C ILE A 141 11.97 -23.74 -9.31
N GLY A 142 12.67 -24.80 -8.90
CA GLY A 142 12.48 -26.14 -9.49
C GLY A 142 12.67 -26.17 -11.01
N ASN A 143 13.54 -25.31 -11.56
CA ASN A 143 13.74 -25.11 -13.00
C ASN A 143 12.43 -24.79 -13.76
N GLY A 144 11.53 -24.02 -13.15
CA GLY A 144 10.25 -23.66 -13.76
C GLY A 144 9.21 -24.78 -13.72
N ALA A 145 9.46 -25.88 -12.99
CA ALA A 145 8.50 -26.96 -12.86
C ALA A 145 7.22 -26.50 -12.14
N THR A 146 6.08 -26.79 -12.76
CA THR A 146 4.77 -26.50 -12.19
C THR A 146 4.48 -27.41 -10.99
N VAL A 147 3.95 -26.82 -9.93
CA VAL A 147 3.35 -27.54 -8.79
C VAL A 147 1.87 -27.22 -8.70
N GLY A 148 1.09 -28.17 -8.18
CA GLY A 148 -0.33 -28.02 -7.87
C GLY A 148 -0.57 -28.02 -6.37
N ASN A 149 -1.22 -26.98 -5.88
CA ASN A 149 -1.66 -26.81 -4.50
C ASN A 149 -3.16 -27.09 -4.42
N LEU A 150 -3.56 -27.87 -3.41
CA LEU A 150 -4.97 -28.15 -3.09
C LEU A 150 -5.28 -27.60 -1.70
N TYR A 151 -6.44 -26.97 -1.56
CA TYR A 151 -6.85 -26.30 -0.34
C TYR A 151 -8.12 -26.90 0.24
N GLY A 152 -8.23 -26.84 1.57
CA GLY A 152 -9.39 -27.30 2.34
C GLY A 152 -9.84 -26.22 3.31
N TYR A 153 -11.16 -26.10 3.49
CA TYR A 153 -11.78 -25.08 4.33
C TYR A 153 -12.76 -25.72 5.31
N ASP A 154 -12.96 -25.07 6.45
CA ASP A 154 -14.06 -25.40 7.35
C ASP A 154 -15.39 -24.73 6.92
N GLN A 155 -16.46 -24.97 7.70
CA GLN A 155 -17.80 -24.43 7.41
C GLN A 155 -17.88 -22.91 7.50
N LEU A 156 -16.92 -22.25 8.16
CA LEU A 156 -16.81 -20.80 8.26
C LEU A 156 -15.91 -20.22 7.17
N ASN A 157 -15.53 -21.03 6.17
CA ASN A 157 -14.63 -20.66 5.07
C ASN A 157 -13.21 -20.30 5.52
N ARG A 158 -12.75 -20.82 6.67
CA ARG A 158 -11.37 -20.65 7.14
C ARG A 158 -10.50 -21.77 6.59
N LEU A 159 -9.27 -21.45 6.20
CA LEU A 159 -8.31 -22.40 5.63
C LEU A 159 -7.87 -23.41 6.69
N VAL A 160 -8.14 -24.70 6.50
CA VAL A 160 -7.75 -25.75 7.46
C VAL A 160 -6.64 -26.64 6.95
N SER A 161 -6.39 -26.66 5.64
CA SER A 161 -5.34 -27.52 5.08
C SER A 161 -4.85 -27.06 3.71
N MET A 162 -3.57 -27.28 3.44
CA MET A 162 -2.97 -27.21 2.12
C MET A 162 -2.20 -28.49 1.83
N ARG A 163 -2.22 -28.95 0.57
CA ARG A 163 -1.38 -30.05 0.07
C ARG A 163 -0.74 -29.65 -1.27
N GLN A 164 0.56 -29.85 -1.44
CA GLN A 164 1.24 -29.60 -2.70
C GLN A 164 1.60 -30.91 -3.41
N ARG A 165 1.61 -30.86 -4.74
CA ARG A 165 2.02 -31.96 -5.61
C ARG A 165 2.87 -31.45 -6.76
N SER A 166 3.95 -32.15 -7.05
CA SER A 166 4.69 -31.95 -8.30
C SER A 166 3.91 -32.44 -9.50
N LEU A 167 3.89 -31.65 -10.58
CA LEU A 167 3.21 -32.02 -11.81
C LEU A 167 4.25 -32.38 -12.88
N SER A 168 3.93 -33.39 -13.69
CA SER A 168 4.76 -33.71 -14.85
C SER A 168 4.68 -32.56 -15.87
N PRO A 169 5.81 -32.17 -16.49
CA PRO A 169 5.79 -31.20 -17.57
C PRO A 169 4.83 -31.62 -18.68
N GLY A 170 3.97 -30.70 -19.13
CA GLY A 170 3.00 -30.95 -20.20
C GLY A 170 1.83 -31.87 -19.83
N ALA A 171 1.62 -32.18 -18.55
CA ALA A 171 0.44 -32.93 -18.13
C ALA A 171 -0.85 -32.16 -18.52
N THR A 172 -1.86 -32.88 -19.01
CA THR A 172 -3.17 -32.30 -19.35
C THR A 172 -4.22 -32.61 -18.31
N THR A 173 -3.90 -33.49 -17.35
CA THR A 173 -4.79 -33.86 -16.25
C THR A 173 -4.01 -34.01 -14.95
N TRP A 174 -4.65 -33.69 -13.83
CA TRP A 174 -4.14 -33.98 -12.49
C TRP A 174 -5.29 -34.22 -11.50
N HIS A 175 -5.00 -34.87 -10.39
CA HIS A 175 -5.97 -35.27 -9.37
C HIS A 175 -5.33 -35.15 -7.98
N ALA A 176 -6.14 -35.22 -6.92
CA ALA A 176 -5.60 -35.08 -5.55
C ALA A 176 -4.83 -36.33 -5.09
N LEU A 177 -5.37 -37.55 -5.31
CA LEU A 177 -4.97 -38.83 -4.67
C LEU A 177 -3.52 -38.95 -4.14
N SER A 178 -3.45 -39.21 -2.84
CA SER A 178 -2.25 -39.33 -1.99
C SER A 178 -1.23 -38.21 -2.22
N PRO A 179 -1.61 -36.94 -2.00
CA PRO A 179 -0.60 -35.89 -2.03
C PRO A 179 0.43 -36.22 -0.95
N GLY A 180 1.70 -36.18 -1.33
CA GLY A 180 2.79 -36.31 -0.37
C GLY A 180 2.67 -35.21 0.70
N GLN A 181 3.48 -35.30 1.74
CA GLN A 181 3.53 -34.27 2.76
C GLN A 181 4.39 -33.06 2.34
N SER A 182 4.86 -33.00 1.09
CA SER A 182 5.65 -31.88 0.60
C SER A 182 4.87 -30.57 0.73
N TYR A 183 5.41 -29.63 1.51
CA TYR A 183 4.78 -28.32 1.76
C TYR A 183 3.34 -28.40 2.30
N ALA A 184 2.98 -29.51 2.94
CA ALA A 184 1.66 -29.69 3.51
C ALA A 184 1.45 -28.79 4.74
N GLU A 185 0.19 -28.40 4.96
CA GLU A 185 -0.22 -27.65 6.14
C GLU A 185 -1.53 -28.17 6.72
N ASP A 186 -1.64 -28.17 8.05
CA ASP A 186 -2.88 -28.44 8.78
C ASP A 186 -3.07 -27.41 9.90
N ILE A 187 -4.24 -26.79 9.95
CA ILE A 187 -4.55 -25.67 10.85
C ILE A 187 -5.86 -25.92 11.57
N ALA A 188 -5.87 -25.66 12.88
CA ALA A 188 -7.08 -25.70 13.69
C ALA A 188 -7.32 -24.35 14.37
N TYR A 189 -8.59 -23.99 14.53
CA TYR A 189 -9.02 -22.74 15.14
C TYR A 189 -9.98 -22.98 16.30
N ASP A 190 -10.03 -22.04 17.24
CA ASP A 190 -11.19 -21.94 18.12
C ASP A 190 -12.40 -21.29 17.41
N ALA A 191 -13.51 -21.16 18.11
CA ALA A 191 -14.73 -20.56 17.56
C ALA A 191 -14.56 -19.07 17.19
N ASN A 192 -13.64 -18.35 17.82
CA ASN A 192 -13.35 -16.93 17.57
C ASN A 192 -12.26 -16.74 16.50
N GLY A 193 -11.76 -17.83 15.89
CA GLY A 193 -10.74 -17.75 14.85
C GLY A 193 -9.30 -17.59 15.36
N ASN A 194 -9.03 -17.84 16.65
CA ASN A 194 -7.64 -17.99 17.09
C ASN A 194 -7.08 -19.32 16.58
N ILE A 195 -5.92 -19.29 15.92
CA ILE A 195 -5.16 -20.50 15.59
C ILE A 195 -4.82 -21.25 16.90
N LEU A 196 -5.17 -22.52 16.98
CA LEU A 196 -4.87 -23.42 18.10
C LEU A 196 -3.67 -24.32 17.79
N THR A 197 -3.61 -24.86 16.58
CA THR A 197 -2.51 -25.70 16.12
C THR A 197 -2.16 -25.38 14.68
N TYR A 198 -0.88 -25.48 14.34
CA TYR A 198 -0.39 -25.31 12.97
C TYR A 198 0.72 -26.32 12.71
N ARG A 199 0.46 -27.28 11.83
CA ARG A 199 1.46 -28.23 11.33
C ARG A 199 1.91 -27.81 9.95
N ARG A 200 3.22 -27.75 9.72
CA ARG A 200 3.81 -27.40 8.42
C ARG A 200 4.90 -28.39 8.07
N PHE A 201 5.03 -28.68 6.77
CA PHE A 201 6.00 -29.62 6.25
C PHE A 201 6.90 -28.99 5.20
N ARG A 202 8.11 -29.52 5.04
CA ARG A 202 9.08 -29.08 4.02
C ARG A 202 8.87 -29.80 2.69
N GLY A 203 9.59 -29.38 1.66
CA GLY A 203 9.51 -30.00 0.32
C GLY A 203 9.87 -31.49 0.28
N ASN A 204 10.67 -31.98 1.22
CA ASN A 204 11.00 -33.40 1.35
C ASN A 204 9.93 -34.23 2.10
N GLY A 205 8.82 -33.61 2.52
CA GLY A 205 7.72 -34.27 3.23
C GLY A 205 7.97 -34.54 4.72
N THR A 206 9.02 -33.94 5.31
CA THR A 206 9.25 -33.97 6.77
C THR A 206 8.57 -32.79 7.45
N GLU A 207 8.08 -33.00 8.67
CA GLU A 207 7.53 -31.91 9.50
C GLU A 207 8.62 -30.86 9.75
N MET A 208 8.26 -29.61 9.47
CA MET A 208 9.00 -28.42 9.86
C MET A 208 8.52 -28.01 11.24
N ASP A 209 7.21 -27.76 11.35
CA ASP A 209 6.59 -27.34 12.60
C ASP A 209 5.43 -28.23 12.99
N ARG A 210 5.25 -28.38 14.30
CA ARG A 210 4.03 -28.89 14.95
C ARG A 210 3.67 -27.96 16.10
N LEU A 211 3.23 -26.76 15.71
CA LEU A 211 2.96 -25.65 16.61
C LEU A 211 1.66 -25.83 17.39
N SER A 212 1.72 -25.58 18.69
CA SER A 212 0.58 -25.43 19.60
C SER A 212 0.55 -24.03 20.18
N TYR A 213 -0.54 -23.30 19.95
CA TYR A 213 -0.70 -21.92 20.36
C TYR A 213 -1.33 -21.86 21.74
N ARG A 214 -0.64 -21.23 22.68
CA ARG A 214 -1.06 -21.17 24.09
C ARG A 214 -1.54 -19.77 24.40
N TYR A 215 -2.83 -19.64 24.71
CA TYR A 215 -3.47 -18.37 25.07
C TYR A 215 -3.75 -18.31 26.57
N ASN A 216 -3.96 -17.11 27.09
CA ASN A 216 -4.27 -16.89 28.50
C ASN A 216 -5.65 -17.49 28.85
N ARG A 217 -5.69 -18.33 29.90
CA ARG A 217 -6.91 -19.00 30.37
C ARG A 217 -7.12 -18.82 31.86
N GLY A 218 -8.38 -18.74 32.27
CA GLY A 218 -8.78 -18.67 33.68
C GLY A 218 -8.64 -20.03 34.37
N MET A 219 -8.83 -20.04 35.69
CA MET A 219 -8.85 -21.28 36.47
C MET A 219 -9.97 -22.25 36.04
N ASP A 220 -11.02 -21.73 35.38
CA ASP A 220 -12.12 -22.51 34.81
C ASP A 220 -11.82 -23.03 33.38
N GLY A 221 -10.60 -22.79 32.88
CA GLY A 221 -10.16 -23.19 31.54
C GLY A 221 -10.69 -22.32 30.40
N ARG A 222 -11.51 -21.29 30.69
CA ARG A 222 -12.02 -20.39 29.66
C ARG A 222 -10.96 -19.42 29.19
N LEU A 223 -11.03 -19.04 27.92
CA LEU A 223 -10.16 -18.03 27.32
C LEU A 223 -10.41 -16.68 28.02
N LEU A 224 -9.35 -16.05 28.52
CA LEU A 224 -9.45 -14.72 29.16
C LEU A 224 -9.37 -13.60 28.12
N ASP A 225 -8.53 -13.78 27.11
CA ASP A 225 -8.30 -12.84 26.03
C ASP A 225 -7.72 -13.54 24.81
N ASN A 226 -7.67 -12.84 23.68
CA ASN A 226 -7.13 -13.35 22.43
C ASN A 226 -5.61 -13.14 22.29
N ARG A 227 -4.90 -12.81 23.37
CA ARG A 227 -3.45 -12.56 23.34
C ARG A 227 -2.70 -13.88 23.41
N LEU A 228 -1.81 -14.10 22.44
CA LEU A 228 -0.97 -15.30 22.40
C LEU A 228 0.07 -15.20 23.52
N ASN A 229 0.17 -16.19 24.39
CA ASN A 229 1.16 -16.19 25.48
C ASN A 229 2.50 -16.75 25.01
N TYR A 230 2.47 -17.91 24.33
CA TYR A 230 3.64 -18.58 23.76
C TYR A 230 3.22 -19.64 22.74
N VAL A 231 4.19 -20.14 21.97
CA VAL A 231 4.02 -21.25 21.02
C VAL A 231 4.96 -22.39 21.43
N GLU A 232 4.43 -23.62 21.46
CA GLU A 232 5.22 -24.83 21.61
C GLU A 232 5.38 -25.50 20.25
N ASP A 233 6.58 -25.97 19.92
CA ASP A 233 6.82 -26.80 18.75
C ASP A 233 7.23 -28.21 19.17
N ALA A 234 6.42 -29.20 18.77
CA ALA A 234 6.71 -30.59 19.07
C ALA A 234 7.63 -31.27 18.04
N VAL A 235 8.14 -30.54 17.03
CA VAL A 235 9.28 -30.95 16.21
C VAL A 235 10.58 -30.61 16.95
N ASN A 236 11.64 -31.39 16.71
CA ASN A 236 12.94 -31.18 17.35
C ASN A 236 13.70 -30.05 16.64
N ASP A 237 14.14 -29.03 17.38
CA ASP A 237 14.89 -27.87 16.89
C ASP A 237 16.17 -28.24 16.08
N ALA A 238 16.77 -29.42 16.34
CA ALA A 238 17.91 -29.90 15.55
C ALA A 238 17.52 -30.42 14.16
N ALA A 239 16.23 -30.69 13.92
CA ALA A 239 15.72 -31.21 12.65
C ALA A 239 15.54 -30.11 11.59
N TYR A 240 15.29 -28.88 12.02
CA TYR A 240 15.23 -27.68 11.20
C TYR A 240 15.40 -26.47 12.11
N GLY A 241 16.18 -25.47 11.69
CA GLY A 241 16.32 -24.22 12.43
C GLY A 241 16.02 -23.02 11.55
N GLY A 242 15.62 -21.92 12.19
CA GLY A 242 15.25 -20.67 11.50
C GLY A 242 13.73 -20.44 11.40
N ASP A 243 12.94 -21.30 12.03
CA ASP A 243 11.49 -21.22 12.23
C ASP A 243 11.13 -20.93 13.71
N ILE A 244 9.93 -21.31 14.16
CA ILE A 244 9.44 -21.06 15.52
C ILE A 244 9.73 -22.28 16.38
N GLU A 245 10.78 -22.20 17.20
CA GLU A 245 11.10 -23.25 18.17
C GLU A 245 10.17 -23.22 19.39
N THR A 246 10.21 -24.29 20.20
CA THR A 246 9.47 -24.33 21.47
C THR A 246 9.84 -23.16 22.37
N GLN A 247 8.83 -22.37 22.73
CA GLN A 247 8.95 -21.21 23.61
C GLN A 247 8.53 -21.58 25.03
N VAL A 248 9.05 -20.82 26.00
CA VAL A 248 8.59 -20.91 27.39
C VAL A 248 7.33 -20.05 27.61
N PRO A 249 6.52 -20.34 28.64
CA PRO A 249 5.41 -19.47 29.03
C PRO A 249 5.84 -18.01 29.21
N GLU A 250 4.94 -17.09 28.89
CA GLU A 250 5.14 -15.63 28.89
C GLU A 250 6.19 -15.13 27.88
N ASN A 251 6.39 -15.87 26.78
CA ASN A 251 7.23 -15.43 25.66
C ASN A 251 6.80 -14.08 25.09
N TYR A 252 5.49 -13.94 24.85
CA TYR A 252 4.87 -12.73 24.32
C TYR A 252 4.23 -11.94 25.46
N ALA A 253 4.58 -10.65 25.56
CA ALA A 253 3.97 -9.73 26.51
C ALA A 253 3.29 -8.57 25.79
N TYR A 254 2.23 -8.03 26.39
CA TYR A 254 1.40 -6.98 25.79
C TYR A 254 1.22 -5.82 26.75
N ASP A 255 1.00 -4.63 26.20
CA ASP A 255 0.53 -3.49 26.97
C ASP A 255 -0.97 -3.64 27.36
N ARG A 256 -1.50 -2.63 28.05
CA ARG A 256 -2.89 -2.63 28.53
C ARG A 256 -3.94 -2.55 27.42
N VAL A 257 -3.58 -2.05 26.24
CA VAL A 257 -4.48 -1.94 25.08
C VAL A 257 -4.31 -3.09 24.10
N GLY A 258 -3.35 -3.99 24.36
CA GLY A 258 -3.17 -5.23 23.61
C GLY A 258 -2.11 -5.15 22.50
N ASN A 259 -1.22 -4.16 22.51
CA ASN A 259 -0.08 -4.16 21.60
C ASN A 259 1.07 -5.02 22.15
N LEU A 260 1.74 -5.79 21.29
CA LEU A 260 2.89 -6.60 21.69
C LEU A 260 4.04 -5.69 22.13
N VAL A 261 4.55 -5.86 23.34
CA VAL A 261 5.69 -5.10 23.90
C VAL A 261 6.95 -5.93 24.05
N LYS A 262 6.87 -7.26 23.94
CA LYS A 262 8.03 -8.17 24.09
C LYS A 262 7.80 -9.46 23.32
N ASP A 263 8.88 -10.00 22.73
CA ASP A 263 8.96 -11.33 22.14
C ASP A 263 10.33 -11.93 22.53
N PHE A 264 10.34 -12.74 23.58
CA PHE A 264 11.58 -13.20 24.22
C PHE A 264 12.41 -14.10 23.30
N SER A 265 11.84 -15.17 22.77
CA SER A 265 12.49 -16.09 21.83
C SER A 265 12.81 -15.40 20.49
N GLY A 266 12.04 -14.38 20.10
CA GLY A 266 12.35 -13.54 18.94
C GLY A 266 13.50 -12.55 19.15
N GLY A 267 14.10 -12.49 20.34
CA GLY A 267 15.19 -11.57 20.67
C GLY A 267 14.75 -10.10 20.72
N ILE A 268 13.51 -9.84 21.15
CA ILE A 268 12.95 -8.49 21.29
C ILE A 268 12.68 -8.19 22.77
N ASP A 269 13.54 -7.38 23.36
CA ASP A 269 13.45 -6.99 24.76
C ASP A 269 12.32 -6.00 25.01
N LYS A 270 12.08 -5.09 24.05
CA LYS A 270 11.05 -4.06 24.17
C LYS A 270 10.56 -3.54 22.81
N ILE A 271 9.25 -3.37 22.69
CA ILE A 271 8.59 -2.59 21.64
C ILE A 271 7.89 -1.39 22.29
N SER A 272 8.20 -0.19 21.83
CA SER A 272 7.57 1.05 22.28
C SER A 272 6.62 1.55 21.20
N TRP A 273 5.35 1.75 21.58
CA TRP A 273 4.29 2.19 20.69
C TRP A 273 4.03 3.70 20.83
N THR A 274 3.66 4.34 19.73
CA THR A 274 3.16 5.71 19.72
C THR A 274 1.72 5.76 20.26
N VAL A 275 1.25 6.95 20.64
CA VAL A 275 -0.14 7.16 21.07
C VAL A 275 -1.18 6.84 19.99
N TYR A 276 -0.75 6.76 18.72
CA TYR A 276 -1.58 6.40 17.57
C TYR A 276 -1.53 4.91 17.23
N GLY A 277 -0.94 4.07 18.10
CA GLY A 277 -0.90 2.62 17.91
C GLY A 277 0.10 2.14 16.84
N LYS A 278 1.18 2.90 16.57
CA LYS A 278 2.26 2.52 15.65
C LYS A 278 3.53 2.16 16.42
N ILE A 279 4.37 1.26 15.90
CA ILE A 279 5.66 0.96 16.54
C ILE A 279 6.59 2.16 16.36
N GLY A 280 6.98 2.82 17.45
CA GLY A 280 7.97 3.90 17.43
C GLY A 280 9.41 3.40 17.59
N LYS A 281 9.61 2.35 18.38
CA LYS A 281 10.96 1.81 18.66
C LYS A 281 10.95 0.32 19.01
N ILE A 282 11.93 -0.43 18.53
CA ILE A 282 12.23 -1.81 18.94
C ILE A 282 13.64 -1.86 19.52
N THR A 283 13.78 -2.51 20.66
CA THR A 283 15.08 -2.82 21.29
C THR A 283 15.26 -4.33 21.29
N LYS A 284 16.31 -4.79 20.61
CA LYS A 284 16.64 -6.21 20.46
C LYS A 284 17.59 -6.67 21.55
N SER A 285 17.45 -7.94 21.93
CA SER A 285 18.40 -8.64 22.79
C SER A 285 19.77 -8.62 22.11
N GLY A 286 20.80 -8.14 22.82
CA GLY A 286 22.14 -7.93 22.27
C GLY A 286 22.43 -6.50 21.79
N GLY A 287 21.49 -5.56 21.92
CA GLY A 287 21.75 -4.12 21.80
C GLY A 287 21.36 -3.46 20.47
N GLY A 288 20.77 -4.23 19.54
CA GLY A 288 20.28 -3.68 18.27
C GLY A 288 19.05 -2.80 18.50
N ILE A 289 18.96 -1.67 17.79
CA ILE A 289 17.88 -0.70 17.95
C ILE A 289 17.25 -0.40 16.60
N LEU A 290 15.92 -0.41 16.54
CA LEU A 290 15.17 0.10 15.41
C LEU A 290 14.29 1.27 15.86
N ASP A 291 14.37 2.41 15.18
CA ASP A 291 13.53 3.58 15.40
C ASP A 291 12.70 3.86 14.14
N TYR A 292 11.45 4.26 14.31
CA TYR A 292 10.50 4.50 13.21
C TYR A 292 9.87 5.88 13.35
N GLY A 293 9.73 6.58 12.22
CA GLY A 293 9.04 7.87 12.13
C GLY A 293 7.79 7.79 11.24
N TYR A 294 6.75 8.51 11.64
CA TYR A 294 5.47 8.57 10.93
C TYR A 294 5.04 10.02 10.71
N ASP A 295 4.29 10.25 9.63
CA ASP A 295 3.58 11.52 9.43
C ASP A 295 2.28 11.58 10.25
N ALA A 296 1.57 12.71 10.17
CA ALA A 296 0.30 12.91 10.86
C ALA A 296 -0.84 12.00 10.35
N GLY A 297 -0.70 11.44 9.14
CA GLY A 297 -1.62 10.44 8.58
C GLY A 297 -1.31 9.01 9.05
N GLY A 298 -0.26 8.83 9.87
CA GLY A 298 0.15 7.53 10.38
C GLY A 298 0.92 6.69 9.36
N GLN A 299 1.40 7.28 8.26
CA GLN A 299 2.23 6.60 7.28
C GLN A 299 3.71 6.67 7.66
N ARG A 300 4.44 5.57 7.44
CA ARG A 300 5.86 5.49 7.77
C ARG A 300 6.69 6.39 6.85
N VAL A 301 7.40 7.35 7.41
CA VAL A 301 8.28 8.31 6.69
C VAL A 301 9.76 8.08 6.97
N SER A 302 10.12 7.36 8.04
CA SER A 302 11.49 6.93 8.27
C SER A 302 11.60 5.61 9.03
N LYS A 303 12.69 4.90 8.80
CA LYS A 303 13.15 3.72 9.54
C LYS A 303 14.65 3.87 9.78
N ALA A 304 15.13 3.65 10.99
CA ALA A 304 16.55 3.62 11.30
C ALA A 304 16.89 2.34 12.05
N PHE A 305 17.92 1.62 11.60
CA PHE A 305 18.44 0.44 12.29
C PHE A 305 19.89 0.68 12.71
N THR A 306 20.14 0.55 14.00
CA THR A 306 21.48 0.56 14.61
C THR A 306 21.80 -0.86 15.06
N PRO A 307 22.62 -1.61 14.30
CA PRO A 307 23.10 -2.92 14.76
C PRO A 307 24.08 -2.75 15.94
N PRO A 308 24.27 -3.78 16.78
CA PRO A 308 25.21 -3.71 17.90
C PRO A 308 26.64 -3.41 17.43
N GLY A 309 27.18 -2.26 17.83
CA GLY A 309 28.56 -1.88 17.51
C GLY A 309 28.80 -1.46 16.05
N GLU A 310 27.75 -1.31 15.24
CA GLU A 310 27.84 -0.89 13.84
C GLU A 310 27.17 0.48 13.61
N ALA A 311 27.39 1.05 12.42
CA ALA A 311 26.80 2.32 12.02
C ALA A 311 25.28 2.22 11.85
N THR A 312 24.55 3.28 12.21
CA THR A 312 23.11 3.35 11.98
C THR A 312 22.82 3.53 10.50
N LYS A 313 21.94 2.69 9.96
CA LYS A 313 21.38 2.79 8.60
C LYS A 313 19.99 3.41 8.70
N THR A 314 19.81 4.56 8.05
CA THR A 314 18.54 5.29 8.03
C THR A 314 17.95 5.27 6.63
N THR A 315 16.66 5.00 6.55
CA THR A 315 15.84 4.97 5.33
C THR A 315 14.73 6.01 5.48
N TRP A 316 14.54 6.85 4.48
CA TRP A 316 13.45 7.83 4.40
C TRP A 316 12.53 7.52 3.23
N TYR A 317 11.23 7.67 3.45
CA TYR A 317 10.19 7.44 2.46
C TYR A 317 9.57 8.77 2.05
N LEU A 318 9.81 9.18 0.80
CA LEU A 318 9.05 10.26 0.18
C LEU A 318 7.73 9.68 -0.33
N ARG A 319 6.61 10.29 0.04
CA ARG A 319 5.27 9.81 -0.32
C ARG A 319 4.47 10.88 -1.06
N GLU A 320 3.55 10.42 -1.89
CA GLU A 320 2.52 11.27 -2.47
C GLU A 320 1.33 11.47 -1.49
N PRO A 321 0.43 12.43 -1.74
CA PRO A 321 -0.72 12.69 -0.86
C PRO A 321 -1.62 11.48 -0.61
N SER A 322 -1.74 10.56 -1.56
CA SER A 322 -2.50 9.31 -1.43
C SER A 322 -1.82 8.26 -0.53
N GLY A 323 -0.58 8.51 -0.08
CA GLY A 323 0.17 7.64 0.82
C GLY A 323 1.13 6.66 0.14
N ASN A 324 1.13 6.55 -1.19
CA ASN A 324 2.08 5.70 -1.90
C ASN A 324 3.51 6.26 -1.80
N VAL A 325 4.51 5.36 -1.71
CA VAL A 325 5.93 5.74 -1.71
C VAL A 325 6.33 6.13 -3.12
N LEU A 326 6.86 7.34 -3.31
CA LEU A 326 7.44 7.81 -4.57
C LEU A 326 8.92 7.46 -4.66
N ALA A 327 9.69 7.79 -3.62
CA ALA A 327 11.14 7.59 -3.61
C ALA A 327 11.63 7.17 -2.23
N VAL A 328 12.74 6.45 -2.21
CA VAL A 328 13.44 6.02 -1.00
C VAL A 328 14.85 6.57 -1.01
N TYR A 329 15.22 7.17 0.11
CA TYR A 329 16.58 7.65 0.37
C TYR A 329 17.18 6.87 1.52
N GLU A 330 18.47 6.61 1.45
CA GLU A 330 19.18 5.87 2.48
C GLU A 330 20.48 6.57 2.86
N GLN A 331 20.89 6.42 4.11
CA GLN A 331 22.19 6.88 4.59
C GLN A 331 22.71 5.97 5.69
N GLU A 332 23.99 5.64 5.62
CA GLU A 332 24.71 5.02 6.73
C GLU A 332 25.49 6.09 7.49
N SER A 333 25.46 6.01 8.83
CA SER A 333 26.15 6.97 9.69
C SER A 333 27.64 7.03 9.38
N GLY A 334 28.17 8.24 9.20
CA GLY A 334 29.55 8.46 8.75
C GLY A 334 29.72 8.60 7.23
N SER A 335 28.66 8.37 6.43
CA SER A 335 28.66 8.69 5.00
C SER A 335 28.56 10.20 4.75
N SER A 336 29.14 10.66 3.64
CA SER A 336 29.15 12.09 3.22
C SER A 336 27.77 12.70 3.00
N GLY A 337 26.74 11.88 2.78
CA GLY A 337 25.36 12.31 2.62
C GLY A 337 24.42 11.14 2.30
N PRO A 338 23.11 11.42 2.10
CA PRO A 338 22.15 10.42 1.68
C PRO A 338 22.32 10.04 0.20
N ARG A 339 21.99 8.79 -0.12
CA ARG A 339 21.83 8.31 -1.49
C ARG A 339 20.36 8.24 -1.87
N TRP A 340 20.05 8.55 -3.13
CA TRP A 340 18.77 8.15 -3.73
C TRP A 340 18.85 6.66 -4.04
N ALA A 341 18.17 5.86 -3.21
CA ALA A 341 18.24 4.41 -3.28
C ALA A 341 17.27 3.88 -4.34
N GLU A 342 16.01 4.31 -4.29
CA GLU A 342 14.92 3.75 -5.09
C GLU A 342 13.96 4.84 -5.56
N GLN A 343 13.43 4.69 -6.76
CA GLN A 343 12.30 5.42 -7.31
C GLN A 343 11.22 4.40 -7.68
N HIS A 344 10.03 4.54 -7.12
CA HIS A 344 8.95 3.60 -7.38
C HIS A 344 8.31 3.88 -8.74
N LEU A 345 7.97 2.80 -9.44
CA LEU A 345 7.28 2.82 -10.72
C LEU A 345 5.83 2.37 -10.51
N TYR A 346 4.87 3.17 -11.00
CA TYR A 346 3.44 2.90 -10.83
C TYR A 346 2.69 2.87 -12.17
N GLY A 347 1.73 1.96 -12.22
CA GLY A 347 0.62 1.96 -13.15
C GLY A 347 -0.70 2.13 -12.38
N SER A 348 -1.61 1.17 -12.50
CA SER A 348 -2.74 1.03 -11.58
C SER A 348 -2.33 0.56 -10.18
N SER A 349 -1.16 -0.08 -10.09
CA SER A 349 -0.50 -0.51 -8.85
C SER A 349 1.01 -0.36 -9.00
N ARG A 350 1.79 -0.66 -7.95
CA ARG A 350 3.25 -0.68 -8.06
C ARG A 350 3.67 -1.72 -9.11
N LEU A 351 4.46 -1.30 -10.08
CA LEU A 351 5.04 -2.15 -11.12
C LEU A 351 6.42 -2.66 -10.72
N GLY A 352 7.12 -1.89 -9.89
CA GLY A 352 8.49 -2.16 -9.50
C GLY A 352 9.23 -0.90 -9.08
N LEU A 353 10.56 -0.93 -9.21
CA LEU A 353 11.48 0.12 -8.77
C LEU A 353 12.50 0.42 -9.86
N TRP A 354 12.89 1.68 -9.99
CA TRP A 354 14.15 2.08 -10.59
C TRP A 354 15.17 2.35 -9.48
N ASN A 355 16.38 1.80 -9.62
CA ASN A 355 17.49 1.92 -8.68
C ASN A 355 18.53 2.91 -9.23
N PRO A 356 18.41 4.22 -8.95
CA PRO A 356 19.31 5.24 -9.50
C PRO A 356 20.76 5.08 -9.05
N ARG A 357 21.00 4.58 -7.82
CA ARG A 357 22.33 4.45 -7.19
C ARG A 357 23.11 5.78 -7.17
N LEU A 358 22.44 6.88 -6.88
CA LEU A 358 23.04 8.22 -6.92
C LEU A 358 23.32 8.74 -5.50
N ASP A 359 24.56 9.17 -5.26
CA ASP A 359 24.96 9.84 -4.03
C ASP A 359 24.69 11.35 -4.14
N LEU A 360 23.81 11.87 -3.29
CA LEU A 360 23.38 13.27 -3.34
C LEU A 360 24.44 14.25 -2.81
N SER A 361 25.52 13.75 -2.20
CA SER A 361 26.66 14.57 -1.77
C SER A 361 27.66 14.88 -2.90
N THR A 362 27.45 14.30 -4.08
CA THR A 362 28.34 14.44 -5.23
C THR A 362 27.61 14.99 -6.45
N THR A 363 28.34 15.47 -7.45
CA THR A 363 27.75 15.76 -8.76
C THR A 363 27.46 14.44 -9.47
N PHE A 364 26.23 14.25 -9.94
CA PHE A 364 25.80 13.03 -10.63
C PHE A 364 25.12 13.30 -11.97
N ASP A 365 25.24 12.34 -12.88
CA ASP A 365 24.53 12.32 -14.16
C ASP A 365 23.31 11.38 -14.07
N ILE A 366 22.13 12.00 -13.97
CA ILE A 366 20.86 11.30 -13.89
C ILE A 366 20.48 10.64 -15.23
N ASP A 367 20.82 11.24 -16.36
CA ASP A 367 20.41 10.74 -17.68
C ASP A 367 21.14 9.43 -17.99
N THR A 368 22.45 9.37 -17.73
CA THR A 368 23.22 8.11 -17.86
C THR A 368 22.68 7.01 -16.94
N SER A 369 22.29 7.38 -15.71
CA SER A 369 21.68 6.44 -14.76
C SER A 369 20.32 5.93 -15.26
N TRP A 370 19.47 6.83 -15.72
CA TRP A 370 18.12 6.53 -16.18
C TRP A 370 18.11 5.63 -17.44
N LEU A 371 19.06 5.86 -18.34
CA LEU A 371 19.20 5.12 -19.60
C LEU A 371 19.92 3.78 -19.45
N SER A 372 20.55 3.52 -18.31
CA SER A 372 21.25 2.25 -18.06
C SER A 372 20.27 1.09 -17.85
N GLU A 373 20.42 0.03 -18.65
CA GLU A 373 19.72 -1.24 -18.42
C GLU A 373 20.26 -2.00 -17.19
N GLY A 374 19.42 -2.80 -16.57
CA GLY A 374 19.69 -3.52 -15.32
C GLY A 374 19.54 -2.65 -14.08
N ARG A 375 18.93 -1.46 -14.20
CA ARG A 375 18.65 -0.57 -13.06
C ARG A 375 17.17 -0.54 -12.70
N ARG A 376 16.28 -1.08 -13.53
CA ARG A 376 14.88 -1.26 -13.14
C ARG A 376 14.66 -2.70 -12.71
N THR A 377 13.75 -2.86 -11.76
CA THR A 377 13.30 -4.13 -11.20
C THR A 377 11.79 -4.13 -11.27
N TYR A 378 11.20 -5.10 -11.96
CA TYR A 378 9.74 -5.27 -12.04
C TYR A 378 9.26 -6.40 -11.14
N GLU A 379 8.07 -6.25 -10.57
CA GLU A 379 7.41 -7.23 -9.72
C GLU A 379 6.46 -8.12 -10.53
N LEU A 380 6.56 -9.44 -10.32
CA LEU A 380 5.61 -10.42 -10.85
C LEU A 380 4.79 -10.99 -9.70
N THR A 381 3.51 -10.65 -9.66
CA THR A 381 2.65 -10.91 -8.50
C THR A 381 1.55 -11.91 -8.81
N ASN A 382 1.13 -12.65 -7.77
CA ASN A 382 -0.08 -13.48 -7.83
C ASN A 382 -1.35 -12.65 -7.59
N HIS A 383 -2.50 -13.31 -7.52
CA HIS A 383 -3.81 -12.69 -7.35
C HIS A 383 -4.00 -11.93 -6.04
N LEU A 384 -3.12 -12.13 -5.05
CA LEU A 384 -3.14 -11.45 -3.75
C LEU A 384 -2.09 -10.34 -3.65
N GLY A 385 -1.31 -10.13 -4.70
CA GLY A 385 -0.18 -9.20 -4.71
C GLY A 385 1.10 -9.78 -4.09
N ASN A 386 1.20 -11.09 -3.84
CA ASN A 386 2.46 -11.69 -3.38
C ASN A 386 3.49 -11.61 -4.51
N VAL A 387 4.65 -11.01 -4.24
CA VAL A 387 5.75 -10.93 -5.22
C VAL A 387 6.41 -12.30 -5.38
N LEU A 388 6.06 -13.02 -6.44
CA LEU A 388 6.56 -14.37 -6.71
C LEU A 388 7.94 -14.36 -7.38
N ALA A 389 8.19 -13.34 -8.20
CA ALA A 389 9.47 -13.14 -8.86
C ALA A 389 9.73 -11.65 -9.10
N THR A 390 11.01 -11.29 -9.21
CA THR A 390 11.42 -9.98 -9.72
C THR A 390 12.39 -10.15 -10.87
N ILE A 391 12.29 -9.26 -11.86
CA ILE A 391 13.09 -9.29 -13.10
C ILE A 391 13.70 -7.91 -13.36
N SER A 392 14.81 -7.84 -14.10
CA SER A 392 15.38 -6.55 -14.51
C SER A 392 14.80 -6.05 -15.84
N ASP A 393 15.11 -4.81 -16.23
CA ASP A 393 14.81 -4.28 -17.57
C ASP A 393 15.72 -4.82 -18.70
N LYS A 394 16.46 -5.90 -18.43
CA LYS A 394 17.24 -6.64 -19.44
C LYS A 394 16.47 -7.85 -19.97
N ARG A 395 16.62 -8.06 -21.27
CA ARG A 395 16.30 -9.32 -21.95
C ARG A 395 17.59 -10.02 -22.36
N ILE A 396 17.68 -11.31 -22.09
CA ILE A 396 18.86 -12.14 -22.37
C ILE A 396 18.61 -12.87 -23.69
N PRO A 397 19.39 -12.61 -24.77
CA PRO A 397 19.23 -13.34 -26.01
C PRO A 397 19.66 -14.79 -25.84
N VAL A 398 18.80 -15.72 -26.27
CA VAL A 398 19.14 -17.13 -26.45
C VAL A 398 19.36 -17.37 -27.94
N TYR A 399 20.52 -17.88 -28.30
CA TYR A 399 20.91 -18.09 -29.69
C TYR A 399 20.55 -19.49 -30.17
N GLU A 400 20.28 -19.61 -31.47
CA GLU A 400 20.22 -20.88 -32.19
C GLU A 400 21.59 -21.59 -32.13
N ASN A 401 21.65 -22.83 -32.61
CA ASN A 401 22.89 -23.62 -32.66
C ASN A 401 24.01 -22.97 -33.50
N ASP A 402 23.68 -21.96 -34.33
CA ASP A 402 24.65 -21.19 -35.12
C ASP A 402 25.41 -20.13 -34.29
N GLY A 403 24.96 -19.85 -33.05
CA GLY A 403 25.55 -18.87 -32.14
C GLY A 403 25.42 -17.40 -32.60
N MET A 404 24.65 -17.13 -33.65
CA MET A 404 24.51 -15.79 -34.26
C MET A 404 23.06 -15.33 -34.35
N THR A 405 22.14 -16.23 -34.66
CA THR A 405 20.71 -15.94 -34.78
C THR A 405 20.06 -16.03 -33.41
N VAL A 406 19.37 -14.96 -32.99
CA VAL A 406 18.58 -15.00 -31.74
C VAL A 406 17.33 -15.86 -31.97
N ALA A 407 17.22 -16.95 -31.23
CA ALA A 407 16.07 -17.85 -31.25
C ALA A 407 14.88 -17.22 -30.51
N TYR A 408 15.13 -16.74 -29.30
CA TYR A 408 14.17 -16.05 -28.44
C TYR A 408 14.89 -15.25 -27.36
N TYR A 409 14.14 -14.49 -26.57
CA TYR A 409 14.65 -13.77 -25.42
C TYR A 409 14.16 -14.40 -24.11
N ASP A 410 15.03 -14.43 -23.12
CA ASP A 410 14.73 -14.81 -21.75
C ASP A 410 14.77 -13.58 -20.82
N VAL A 411 14.02 -13.64 -19.72
CA VAL A 411 14.12 -12.61 -18.68
C VAL A 411 15.44 -12.69 -17.92
N ASP A 412 15.94 -11.54 -17.45
CA ASP A 412 16.97 -11.47 -16.41
C ASP A 412 16.30 -11.54 -15.02
N LEU A 413 16.26 -12.75 -14.45
CA LEU A 413 15.61 -13.02 -13.16
C LEU A 413 16.50 -12.58 -11.99
N LEU A 414 15.95 -11.72 -11.12
CA LEU A 414 16.65 -11.17 -9.95
C LEU A 414 16.34 -11.95 -8.67
N SER A 415 15.07 -12.26 -8.42
CA SER A 415 14.62 -13.07 -7.28
C SER A 415 13.37 -13.89 -7.61
N ALA A 416 13.14 -14.96 -6.84
CA ALA A 416 11.90 -15.72 -6.84
C ALA A 416 11.60 -16.28 -5.45
N VAL A 417 10.35 -16.24 -5.02
CA VAL A 417 9.90 -16.70 -3.70
C VAL A 417 8.53 -17.34 -3.85
N ASP A 418 8.36 -18.53 -3.29
CA ASP A 418 7.04 -19.14 -3.10
C ASP A 418 6.62 -19.06 -1.62
N TYR A 419 5.32 -19.00 -1.37
CA TYR A 419 4.76 -18.69 -0.06
C TYR A 419 3.79 -19.77 0.41
N TYR A 420 3.89 -20.13 1.69
CA TYR A 420 2.76 -20.74 2.39
C TYR A 420 1.58 -19.75 2.39
N PRO A 421 0.32 -20.22 2.48
CA PRO A 421 -0.89 -19.41 2.52
C PRO A 421 -0.82 -18.22 3.48
N PHE A 422 -0.33 -18.40 4.70
CA PHE A 422 -0.19 -17.30 5.68
C PHE A 422 1.06 -16.41 5.46
N GLY A 423 1.80 -16.61 4.36
CA GLY A 423 2.84 -15.69 3.89
C GLY A 423 4.27 -16.01 4.32
N MET A 424 4.50 -17.12 5.01
CA MET A 424 5.86 -17.58 5.29
C MET A 424 6.49 -18.10 4.00
N GLN A 425 7.76 -17.76 3.73
CA GLN A 425 8.46 -18.26 2.56
C GLN A 425 8.64 -19.79 2.65
N MET A 426 8.40 -20.51 1.56
CA MET A 426 8.56 -21.97 1.51
C MET A 426 10.04 -22.35 1.45
N PRO A 427 10.59 -23.09 2.45
CA PRO A 427 11.99 -23.50 2.43
C PRO A 427 12.33 -24.32 1.18
N GLY A 428 13.43 -23.96 0.50
CA GLY A 428 13.86 -24.62 -0.74
C GLY A 428 13.09 -24.18 -1.99
N ARG A 429 12.11 -23.27 -1.87
CA ARG A 429 11.42 -22.61 -2.99
C ARG A 429 11.70 -21.11 -2.98
N VAL A 430 12.99 -20.78 -2.94
CA VAL A 430 13.50 -19.41 -2.88
C VAL A 430 14.76 -19.31 -3.74
N PHE A 431 14.84 -18.24 -4.54
CA PHE A 431 16.01 -17.80 -5.29
C PHE A 431 16.24 -16.32 -4.97
N ASN A 432 17.38 -15.97 -4.35
CA ASN A 432 17.71 -14.60 -3.94
C ASN A 432 16.60 -13.86 -3.14
N GLY A 433 15.87 -14.56 -2.26
CA GLY A 433 14.66 -14.04 -1.59
C GLY A 433 14.84 -12.84 -0.65
N GLY A 434 16.08 -12.46 -0.34
CA GLY A 434 16.40 -11.26 0.45
C GLY A 434 16.76 -10.02 -0.38
N GLY A 435 16.83 -10.14 -1.71
CA GLY A 435 17.29 -9.08 -2.61
C GLY A 435 16.26 -7.97 -2.90
N TYR A 436 15.00 -8.14 -2.46
CA TYR A 436 13.91 -7.21 -2.76
C TYR A 436 13.09 -6.89 -1.50
N ARG A 437 12.70 -5.61 -1.33
CA ARG A 437 12.11 -5.13 -0.08
C ARG A 437 10.64 -5.54 0.11
N TYR A 438 9.90 -5.76 -0.99
CA TYR A 438 8.49 -6.14 -0.95
C TYR A 438 8.29 -7.65 -1.16
N GLY A 439 7.28 -8.24 -0.53
CA GLY A 439 7.03 -9.68 -0.62
C GLY A 439 5.55 -10.04 -0.57
N PHE A 440 5.14 -10.67 0.53
CA PHE A 440 3.76 -11.10 0.76
C PHE A 440 2.79 -9.90 0.75
N ASN A 441 1.68 -10.02 0.02
CA ASN A 441 0.69 -8.96 -0.27
C ASN A 441 1.28 -7.62 -0.73
N GLY A 442 2.46 -7.64 -1.37
CA GLY A 442 3.17 -6.44 -1.81
C GLY A 442 3.65 -5.55 -0.65
N LYS A 443 3.65 -6.06 0.59
CA LYS A 443 4.06 -5.35 1.80
C LYS A 443 5.56 -5.38 1.98
N GLU A 444 6.08 -4.34 2.64
CA GLU A 444 7.50 -4.22 2.92
C GLU A 444 7.90 -5.19 4.02
N ASN A 445 9.03 -5.87 3.82
CA ASN A 445 9.66 -6.70 4.84
C ASN A 445 10.53 -5.84 5.78
N ASP A 446 10.33 -5.97 7.09
CA ASP A 446 11.27 -5.43 8.08
C ASP A 446 12.26 -6.52 8.52
N ASN A 447 13.15 -6.87 7.59
CA ASN A 447 14.11 -7.96 7.73
C ASN A 447 15.05 -7.78 8.95
N GLU A 448 15.27 -6.54 9.38
CA GLU A 448 16.12 -6.21 10.53
C GLU A 448 15.54 -6.71 11.87
N VAL A 449 14.23 -7.02 11.94
CA VAL A 449 13.59 -7.47 13.18
C VAL A 449 13.76 -8.96 13.40
N LYS A 450 13.31 -9.79 12.44
CA LYS A 450 13.20 -11.25 12.60
C LYS A 450 13.86 -12.04 11.47
N GLY A 451 14.63 -11.38 10.61
CA GLY A 451 15.23 -11.99 9.42
C GLY A 451 14.33 -11.88 8.18
N VAL A 452 14.81 -12.45 7.07
CA VAL A 452 14.19 -12.30 5.75
C VAL A 452 12.79 -12.89 5.73
N GLY A 453 11.79 -12.09 5.37
CA GLY A 453 10.42 -12.58 5.15
C GLY A 453 9.61 -12.88 6.42
N ASN A 454 10.10 -12.47 7.60
CA ASN A 454 9.54 -12.87 8.89
C ASN A 454 8.76 -11.74 9.61
N GLN A 455 8.66 -10.56 9.00
CA GLN A 455 7.84 -9.48 9.50
C GLN A 455 7.46 -8.51 8.36
N TYR A 456 6.17 -8.19 8.26
CA TYR A 456 5.62 -7.31 7.23
C TYR A 456 4.98 -6.06 7.83
N ASP A 457 5.27 -4.89 7.25
CA ASP A 457 4.57 -3.65 7.55
C ASP A 457 3.31 -3.51 6.69
N TYR A 458 2.14 -3.60 7.33
CA TYR A 458 0.85 -3.44 6.68
C TYR A 458 0.35 -1.99 6.71
N GLY A 459 1.07 -1.07 7.34
CA GLY A 459 0.69 0.32 7.53
C GLY A 459 0.20 0.55 8.97
N PHE A 460 -1.01 0.11 9.30
CA PHE A 460 -1.57 0.26 10.67
C PHE A 460 -1.14 -0.82 11.65
N ARG A 461 -0.80 -2.01 11.14
CA ARG A 461 -0.38 -3.13 11.95
C ARG A 461 0.88 -3.76 11.37
N ILE A 462 1.57 -4.51 12.21
CA ILE A 462 2.71 -5.32 11.82
C ILE A 462 2.29 -6.78 11.87
N TYR A 463 2.65 -7.54 10.84
CA TYR A 463 2.27 -8.94 10.66
C TYR A 463 3.47 -9.87 10.78
N ASP A 464 3.33 -10.96 11.54
CA ASP A 464 4.32 -12.05 11.61
C ASP A 464 3.77 -13.30 10.90
N PRO A 465 4.26 -13.62 9.69
CA PRO A 465 3.77 -14.73 8.88
C PRO A 465 4.11 -16.10 9.48
N ARG A 466 5.13 -16.19 10.35
CA ARG A 466 5.56 -17.46 10.93
C ARG A 466 4.51 -18.01 11.90
N ILE A 467 3.73 -17.12 12.52
CA ILE A 467 2.65 -17.46 13.44
C ILE A 467 1.25 -17.06 12.93
N GLY A 468 1.15 -16.48 11.72
CA GLY A 468 -0.11 -16.11 11.10
C GLY A 468 -0.89 -15.02 11.83
N LYS A 469 -0.23 -14.05 12.47
CA LYS A 469 -0.88 -13.06 13.36
C LYS A 469 -0.35 -11.64 13.23
N PHE A 470 -1.24 -10.68 13.49
CA PHE A 470 -0.85 -9.28 13.74
C PHE A 470 -0.32 -9.09 15.16
N LEU A 471 0.61 -8.14 15.33
CA LEU A 471 1.27 -7.85 16.61
C LEU A 471 0.48 -6.87 17.50
N SER A 472 -0.63 -6.32 17.01
CA SER A 472 -1.51 -5.40 17.72
C SER A 472 -2.98 -5.69 17.42
N VAL A 473 -3.85 -5.16 18.28
CA VAL A 473 -5.31 -5.22 18.12
C VAL A 473 -5.72 -4.48 16.85
N ASP A 474 -6.62 -5.06 16.07
CA ASP A 474 -7.26 -4.38 14.93
C ASP A 474 -7.94 -3.07 15.39
N PRO A 475 -7.61 -1.90 14.81
CA PRO A 475 -8.34 -0.66 15.07
C PRO A 475 -9.85 -0.77 14.81
N LEU A 476 -10.28 -1.70 13.94
CA LEU A 476 -11.67 -2.01 13.61
C LEU A 476 -12.21 -3.25 14.34
N ALA A 477 -11.52 -3.76 15.36
CA ALA A 477 -11.92 -4.98 16.07
C ALA A 477 -13.38 -4.96 16.56
N SER A 478 -13.92 -3.78 16.93
CA SER A 478 -15.31 -3.64 17.35
C SER A 478 -16.34 -3.97 16.25
N SER A 479 -15.95 -3.80 14.98
CA SER A 479 -16.79 -4.15 13.82
C SER A 479 -16.74 -5.65 13.49
N PHE A 480 -15.78 -6.39 14.03
CA PHE A 480 -15.61 -7.83 13.84
C PHE A 480 -15.68 -8.60 15.17
N PRO A 481 -16.79 -8.48 15.93
CA PRO A 481 -16.90 -9.08 17.26
C PRO A 481 -16.90 -10.61 17.25
N HIS A 482 -17.13 -11.21 16.08
CA HIS A 482 -17.11 -12.66 15.86
C HIS A 482 -15.70 -13.21 15.60
N MET A 483 -14.68 -12.35 15.58
CA MET A 483 -13.31 -12.71 15.25
C MET A 483 -12.32 -12.20 16.30
N SER A 484 -11.22 -12.93 16.45
CA SER A 484 -10.07 -12.49 17.21
C SER A 484 -9.50 -11.18 16.63
N PRO A 485 -9.24 -10.16 17.46
CA PRO A 485 -8.66 -8.88 17.01
C PRO A 485 -7.23 -9.01 16.47
N TYR A 486 -6.60 -10.18 16.60
CA TYR A 486 -5.26 -10.50 16.10
C TYR A 486 -5.28 -11.43 14.88
N ALA A 487 -6.46 -11.90 14.46
CA ALA A 487 -6.58 -12.77 13.29
C ALA A 487 -6.20 -12.00 12.02
N ALA A 488 -5.55 -12.70 11.09
CA ALA A 488 -5.20 -12.17 9.79
C ALA A 488 -6.12 -12.75 8.71
N PHE A 489 -6.52 -11.91 7.75
CA PHE A 489 -7.21 -12.31 6.52
C PHE A 489 -8.49 -13.13 6.73
N ASN A 490 -9.22 -12.92 7.83
CA ASN A 490 -10.37 -13.75 8.21
C ASN A 490 -10.04 -15.26 8.24
N ASN A 491 -8.80 -15.62 8.54
CA ASN A 491 -8.25 -16.97 8.44
C ASN A 491 -8.42 -17.63 7.06
N ASN A 492 -8.59 -16.85 5.99
CA ASN A 492 -8.65 -17.31 4.61
C ASN A 492 -7.70 -16.45 3.74
N PRO A 493 -6.38 -16.66 3.90
CA PRO A 493 -5.35 -15.85 3.24
C PRO A 493 -5.20 -16.16 1.75
N LEU A 494 -6.03 -17.05 1.19
CA LEU A 494 -6.07 -17.34 -0.25
C LEU A 494 -7.06 -16.44 -0.98
N ARG A 495 -8.01 -15.86 -0.25
CA ARG A 495 -9.06 -15.00 -0.79
C ARG A 495 -8.93 -13.56 -0.31
N PHE A 496 -8.59 -13.38 0.97
CA PHE A 496 -8.56 -12.06 1.58
C PHE A 496 -7.13 -11.57 1.76
N THR A 497 -6.96 -10.27 1.55
CA THR A 497 -5.76 -9.52 1.90
C THR A 497 -6.18 -8.43 2.90
N ASP A 498 -5.21 -7.83 3.58
CA ASP A 498 -5.46 -6.64 4.39
C ASP A 498 -4.66 -5.47 3.78
N PRO A 499 -5.26 -4.63 2.92
CA PRO A 499 -4.51 -3.59 2.20
C PRO A 499 -3.92 -2.51 3.11
N THR A 500 -4.46 -2.29 4.30
CA THR A 500 -4.01 -1.21 5.21
C THR A 500 -3.64 -1.69 6.62
N GLY A 501 -3.87 -2.97 6.92
CA GLY A 501 -3.86 -3.47 8.29
C GLY A 501 -5.15 -3.15 9.05
N MET A 502 -6.28 -2.91 8.39
CA MET A 502 -7.59 -2.59 8.96
C MET A 502 -8.72 -3.16 8.08
N ALA A 503 -9.06 -4.45 8.26
CA ALA A 503 -10.24 -5.18 7.74
C ALA A 503 -10.59 -5.12 6.21
N PRO A 504 -11.47 -6.02 5.70
CA PRO A 504 -11.85 -6.07 4.28
C PRO A 504 -13.00 -5.11 3.90
N GLU A 505 -13.11 -4.79 2.61
CA GLU A 505 -13.70 -3.57 2.05
C GLU A 505 -14.99 -3.82 1.18
N ASP A 506 -16.03 -2.93 1.17
CA ASP A 506 -17.25 -3.09 0.31
C ASP A 506 -18.09 -1.78 0.06
N TRP A 507 -19.19 -1.83 -0.72
CA TRP A 507 -19.99 -0.65 -1.16
C TRP A 507 -21.17 -0.22 -0.28
N ILE A 508 -21.43 1.10 -0.27
CA ILE A 508 -22.56 1.76 0.42
C ILE A 508 -23.28 2.73 -0.51
N GLU A 509 -24.61 2.73 -0.43
CA GLU A 509 -25.47 3.76 -1.01
C GLU A 509 -26.06 4.66 0.10
N LYS A 510 -25.89 5.98 0.00
CA LYS A 510 -26.50 6.95 0.93
C LYS A 510 -26.92 8.20 0.18
N ASP A 511 -28.16 8.62 0.39
CA ASP A 511 -28.74 9.84 -0.20
C ASP A 511 -28.58 9.90 -1.74
N GLY A 512 -28.73 8.75 -2.41
CA GLY A 512 -28.61 8.60 -3.86
C GLY A 512 -27.17 8.58 -4.40
N LYS A 513 -26.16 8.51 -3.52
CA LYS A 513 -24.74 8.41 -3.87
C LYS A 513 -24.20 7.03 -3.53
N MET A 514 -23.42 6.47 -4.44
CA MET A 514 -22.68 5.22 -4.24
C MET A 514 -21.25 5.53 -3.82
N MET A 515 -20.78 4.91 -2.75
CA MET A 515 -19.45 5.10 -2.15
C MET A 515 -18.86 3.73 -1.84
N TYR A 516 -17.55 3.61 -1.93
CA TYR A 516 -16.83 2.42 -1.49
C TYR A 516 -16.09 2.75 -0.20
N ASP A 517 -16.33 2.00 0.88
CA ASP A 517 -15.64 2.24 2.15
C ASP A 517 -15.17 0.93 2.76
N ASN A 518 -13.87 0.92 3.08
CA ASN A 518 -13.16 -0.23 3.60
C ASN A 518 -13.58 -0.68 5.01
N ARG A 519 -14.52 0.02 5.65
CA ARG A 519 -15.03 -0.29 6.99
C ARG A 519 -16.43 -0.88 6.98
N VAL A 520 -17.08 -1.01 5.82
CA VAL A 520 -18.47 -1.49 5.71
C VAL A 520 -18.51 -2.87 5.07
N ALA A 521 -18.95 -3.88 5.82
CA ALA A 521 -19.12 -5.25 5.32
C ALA A 521 -20.59 -5.68 5.28
N ASN A 522 -21.50 -4.90 5.87
CA ASN A 522 -22.93 -5.21 5.94
C ASN A 522 -23.78 -3.95 6.20
N GLN A 523 -25.11 -4.14 6.18
CA GLN A 523 -26.09 -3.07 6.40
C GLN A 523 -25.98 -2.38 7.77
N ALA A 524 -25.58 -3.10 8.81
CA ALA A 524 -25.42 -2.51 10.14
C ALA A 524 -24.20 -1.57 10.18
N ASP A 525 -23.09 -1.94 9.55
CA ASP A 525 -21.90 -1.10 9.43
C ASP A 525 -22.19 0.18 8.63
N ALA A 526 -22.92 0.04 7.51
CA ALA A 526 -23.36 1.18 6.71
C ALA A 526 -24.17 2.18 7.55
N THR A 527 -25.11 1.67 8.35
CA THR A 527 -25.95 2.50 9.21
C THR A 527 -25.16 3.12 10.37
N ALA A 528 -24.19 2.39 10.94
CA ALA A 528 -23.36 2.86 12.04
C ALA A 528 -22.38 3.96 11.61
N LEU A 529 -21.79 3.85 10.43
CA LEU A 529 -20.79 4.78 9.91
C LEU A 529 -21.39 5.99 9.18
N TYR A 530 -22.55 5.81 8.54
CA TYR A 530 -23.18 6.83 7.69
C TYR A 530 -24.58 7.26 8.14
N GLY A 531 -25.08 6.73 9.26
CA GLY A 531 -26.36 7.08 9.86
C GLY A 531 -27.57 6.38 9.20
N GLU A 532 -28.77 6.66 9.75
CA GLU A 532 -30.02 6.11 9.21
C GLU A 532 -30.23 6.50 7.74
N GLY A 533 -30.58 5.51 6.91
CA GLY A 533 -30.78 5.67 5.47
C GLY A 533 -29.55 5.35 4.60
N ALA A 534 -28.43 4.93 5.20
CA ALA A 534 -27.34 4.29 4.44
C ALA A 534 -27.73 2.84 4.13
N THR A 535 -27.43 2.35 2.93
CA THR A 535 -27.78 1.00 2.46
C THR A 535 -26.52 0.29 1.98
N TYR A 536 -26.23 -0.87 2.53
CA TYR A 536 -25.14 -1.71 2.06
C TYR A 536 -25.47 -2.30 0.68
N ARG A 537 -24.50 -2.28 -0.24
CA ARG A 537 -24.63 -2.86 -1.58
C ARG A 537 -23.51 -3.88 -1.80
N PRO A 538 -23.82 -5.16 -1.98
CA PRO A 538 -22.79 -6.16 -2.24
C PRO A 538 -22.22 -6.02 -3.65
N ASN A 539 -21.02 -6.56 -3.87
CA ASN A 539 -20.49 -6.73 -5.22
C ASN A 539 -21.42 -7.54 -6.12
N GLY A 540 -21.50 -7.13 -7.39
CA GLY A 540 -22.46 -7.60 -8.38
C GLY A 540 -23.82 -6.89 -8.33
N TYR A 541 -24.05 -5.97 -7.38
CA TYR A 541 -25.26 -5.16 -7.35
C TYR A 541 -25.36 -4.28 -8.61
N THR A 542 -26.52 -4.30 -9.26
CA THR A 542 -26.78 -3.50 -10.47
C THR A 542 -27.86 -2.45 -10.25
N TYR A 543 -27.66 -1.26 -10.83
CA TYR A 543 -28.66 -0.19 -10.82
C TYR A 543 -28.53 0.70 -12.07
N THR A 544 -29.63 1.36 -12.45
CA THR A 544 -29.59 2.36 -13.53
C THR A 544 -29.36 3.74 -12.92
N ALA A 545 -28.24 4.38 -13.27
CA ALA A 545 -27.89 5.72 -12.84
C ALA A 545 -28.84 6.78 -13.45
N SER A 546 -28.87 7.96 -12.85
CA SER A 546 -29.73 9.08 -13.29
C SER A 546 -29.45 9.60 -14.70
N ASN A 547 -28.26 9.32 -15.24
CA ASN A 547 -27.89 9.59 -16.63
C ASN A 547 -28.29 8.47 -17.61
N GLY A 548 -28.99 7.43 -17.14
CA GLY A 548 -29.46 6.29 -17.92
C GLY A 548 -28.44 5.16 -18.09
N ALA A 549 -27.25 5.25 -17.47
CA ALA A 549 -26.25 4.21 -17.55
C ALA A 549 -26.55 3.03 -16.60
N ASN A 550 -26.37 1.80 -17.07
CA ASN A 550 -26.46 0.60 -16.23
C ASN A 550 -25.14 0.39 -15.51
N ILE A 551 -25.18 0.48 -14.18
CA ILE A 551 -24.05 0.31 -13.29
C ILE A 551 -24.07 -1.08 -12.66
N GLU A 552 -22.92 -1.74 -12.58
CA GLU A 552 -22.68 -2.99 -11.83
C GLU A 552 -21.49 -2.78 -10.89
N LEU A 553 -21.69 -2.95 -9.58
CA LEU A 553 -20.64 -2.75 -8.57
C LEU A 553 -19.68 -3.95 -8.52
N GLY A 554 -18.40 -3.70 -8.28
CA GLY A 554 -17.34 -4.70 -8.20
C GLY A 554 -16.30 -4.36 -7.14
N ASP A 555 -15.37 -5.27 -6.88
CA ASP A 555 -14.46 -5.15 -5.73
C ASP A 555 -13.57 -3.88 -5.81
N TYR A 556 -12.96 -3.45 -4.70
CA TYR A 556 -11.91 -2.41 -4.67
C TYR A 556 -12.31 -1.05 -5.25
N GLY A 557 -13.59 -0.67 -5.12
CA GLY A 557 -14.11 0.56 -5.68
C GLY A 557 -14.27 0.53 -7.20
N PHE A 558 -14.16 -0.62 -7.87
CA PHE A 558 -14.39 -0.73 -9.32
C PHE A 558 -15.87 -1.01 -9.66
N PHE A 559 -16.41 -0.38 -10.70
CA PHE A 559 -17.77 -0.64 -11.18
C PHE A 559 -17.82 -0.66 -12.71
N LYS A 560 -18.76 -1.39 -13.30
CA LYS A 560 -19.04 -1.32 -14.74
C LYS A 560 -20.12 -0.27 -14.97
N SER A 561 -19.96 0.60 -15.95
CA SER A 561 -21.01 1.45 -16.49
C SER A 561 -21.23 1.12 -17.96
N ASN A 562 -22.43 0.66 -18.30
CA ASN A 562 -22.78 0.13 -19.62
C ASN A 562 -21.79 -0.92 -20.15
N GLY A 563 -21.26 -1.75 -19.25
CA GLY A 563 -20.29 -2.80 -19.57
C GLY A 563 -18.84 -2.35 -19.69
N GLN A 564 -18.52 -1.08 -19.44
CA GLN A 564 -17.14 -0.57 -19.38
C GLN A 564 -16.71 -0.40 -17.91
N ILE A 565 -15.52 -0.84 -17.54
CA ILE A 565 -15.04 -0.75 -16.15
C ILE A 565 -14.50 0.65 -15.85
N PHE A 566 -14.92 1.19 -14.72
CA PHE A 566 -14.46 2.42 -14.12
C PHE A 566 -13.98 2.11 -12.71
N SER A 567 -12.94 2.79 -12.24
CA SER A 567 -12.68 2.88 -10.80
C SER A 567 -13.49 4.03 -10.23
N SER A 568 -13.88 3.92 -8.98
CA SER A 568 -14.30 5.02 -8.14
C SER A 568 -13.04 5.59 -7.49
N PRO A 569 -12.58 6.79 -7.86
CA PRO A 569 -11.65 7.55 -7.02
C PRO A 569 -12.39 8.24 -5.85
N ASP A 570 -13.59 7.73 -5.52
CA ASP A 570 -14.82 8.50 -5.25
C ASP A 570 -15.19 9.49 -6.37
N LEU A 571 -16.48 9.51 -6.74
CA LEU A 571 -17.07 10.40 -7.75
C LEU A 571 -16.69 11.88 -7.55
N ALA A 572 -15.66 12.32 -8.23
CA ALA A 572 -15.45 13.71 -8.64
C ALA A 572 -14.65 13.67 -9.95
N GLN A 573 -15.12 14.15 -11.10
CA GLN A 573 -15.93 15.33 -11.32
C GLN A 573 -16.78 15.16 -12.59
N ASN A 574 -18.12 15.15 -12.46
CA ASN A 574 -18.93 16.24 -13.01
C ASN A 574 -20.43 16.09 -12.69
N SER A 575 -20.92 17.06 -11.91
CA SER A 575 -22.31 17.43 -11.61
C SER A 575 -23.06 16.47 -10.66
N LEU A 576 -23.60 16.86 -9.49
CA LEU A 576 -24.15 18.14 -9.04
C LEU A 576 -24.01 18.33 -7.50
N ALA A 577 -23.63 19.55 -7.11
CA ALA A 577 -23.81 20.25 -5.82
C ALA A 577 -22.99 19.84 -4.55
N TYR A 578 -22.04 20.74 -4.21
CA TYR A 578 -21.61 21.26 -2.89
C TYR A 578 -22.24 20.64 -1.62
N THR A 579 -21.60 20.44 -0.46
CA THR A 579 -20.22 20.46 0.08
C THR A 579 -20.38 19.93 1.51
N ASN A 580 -19.50 19.06 2.02
CA ASN A 580 -19.46 18.73 3.45
C ASN A 580 -18.10 19.21 4.05
N PRO A 581 -18.07 19.95 5.18
CA PRO A 581 -16.91 20.73 5.61
C PRO A 581 -15.73 19.93 6.16
N THR A 582 -15.89 18.64 6.47
CA THR A 582 -14.86 17.81 7.10
C THR A 582 -13.71 17.47 6.14
N GLN A 583 -13.96 17.41 4.84
CA GLN A 583 -12.95 17.12 3.83
C GLN A 583 -12.07 18.34 3.49
N ALA A 584 -12.57 19.56 3.71
CA ALA A 584 -11.79 20.79 3.55
C ALA A 584 -10.71 20.95 4.64
N MET A 585 -10.92 20.37 5.83
CA MET A 585 -9.92 20.33 6.92
C MET A 585 -8.76 19.37 6.59
N ALA A 586 -9.07 18.16 6.12
CA ALA A 586 -8.05 17.18 5.72
C ALA A 586 -7.22 17.68 4.52
N ASN A 587 -7.87 18.33 3.54
CA ASN A 587 -7.19 18.90 2.38
C ASN A 587 -6.33 20.13 2.73
N ALA A 588 -6.76 20.99 3.66
CA ALA A 588 -5.95 22.13 4.10
C ALA A 588 -4.73 21.69 4.93
N GLN A 589 -4.87 20.66 5.79
CA GLN A 589 -3.76 20.06 6.52
C GLN A 589 -2.78 19.33 5.57
N SER A 590 -3.30 18.66 4.54
CA SER A 590 -2.49 18.02 3.49
C SER A 590 -1.77 19.03 2.58
N GLN A 591 -2.38 20.18 2.28
CA GLN A 591 -1.71 21.26 1.52
C GLN A 591 -0.58 21.92 2.32
N ILE A 592 -0.73 22.05 3.64
CA ILE A 592 0.33 22.54 4.53
C ILE A 592 1.46 21.51 4.69
N ALA A 593 1.14 20.22 4.69
CA ALA A 593 2.15 19.15 4.66
C ALA A 593 2.91 19.11 3.32
N GLY A 594 2.23 19.38 2.20
CA GLY A 594 2.85 19.50 0.87
C GLY A 594 3.80 20.70 0.74
N VAL A 595 3.45 21.85 1.35
CA VAL A 595 4.36 23.01 1.42
C VAL A 595 5.55 22.75 2.35
N ARG A 596 5.36 22.02 3.48
CA ARG A 596 6.47 21.57 4.34
C ARG A 596 7.49 20.74 3.57
N GLY A 597 7.05 19.77 2.77
CA GLY A 597 7.92 18.83 2.04
C GLY A 597 8.86 19.48 1.03
N ASN A 598 8.44 20.58 0.39
CA ASN A 598 9.24 21.27 -0.62
C ASN A 598 10.30 22.23 -0.04
N TYR A 599 10.18 22.69 1.21
CA TYR A 599 11.12 23.66 1.80
C TYR A 599 12.06 23.08 2.87
N THR A 600 11.74 21.92 3.48
CA THR A 600 12.74 21.19 4.30
C THR A 600 13.81 20.50 3.45
N ALA A 601 13.59 20.33 2.15
CA ALA A 601 14.59 19.77 1.23
C ALA A 601 15.79 20.71 0.95
N SER A 602 15.72 22.02 1.31
CA SER A 602 16.78 22.99 1.01
C SER A 602 17.52 23.56 2.24
N ALA A 603 17.29 23.05 3.45
CA ALA A 603 17.89 23.57 4.69
C ALA A 603 18.95 22.63 5.32
N GLY A 604 19.58 21.79 4.52
CA GLY A 604 20.64 20.87 4.92
C GLY A 604 22.04 21.48 5.09
N VAL A 605 22.17 22.77 5.43
CA VAL A 605 23.47 23.37 5.74
C VAL A 605 23.32 24.33 6.94
N ILE A 606 24.25 24.18 7.90
CA ILE A 606 24.46 24.98 9.12
C ILE A 606 23.73 24.47 10.37
N GLY A 607 24.36 23.50 11.04
CA GLY A 607 24.29 23.38 12.50
C GLY A 607 25.12 24.48 13.18
N PHE A 608 24.93 24.60 14.49
CA PHE A 608 25.51 25.56 15.45
C PHE A 608 24.77 26.91 15.55
N ILE A 609 23.95 27.06 16.60
CA ILE A 609 24.17 28.03 17.69
C ILE A 609 23.37 27.53 18.91
N SER A 610 24.09 27.45 20.02
CA SER A 610 23.65 27.09 21.36
C SER A 610 22.63 28.07 21.94
N THR A 611 21.85 27.56 22.90
CA THR A 611 21.29 28.25 24.08
C THR A 611 21.40 29.79 24.11
N ASP A 612 20.22 30.41 24.26
CA ASP A 612 20.03 31.73 24.88
C ASP A 612 20.46 32.95 24.02
N ALA A 613 19.56 33.39 23.13
CA ALA A 613 19.54 34.77 22.65
C ALA A 613 18.14 35.14 22.13
N ALA A 614 17.55 36.17 22.72
CA ALA A 614 16.33 36.80 22.25
C ALA A 614 16.53 37.36 20.83
N ILE A 615 15.74 36.88 19.86
CA ILE A 615 15.63 37.50 18.53
C ILE A 615 14.46 38.50 18.60
N PRO A 616 14.69 39.80 18.35
CA PRO A 616 13.66 40.83 18.51
C PRO A 616 12.57 40.73 17.44
N GLU A 617 11.34 41.11 17.78
CA GLU A 617 10.21 41.12 16.84
C GLU A 617 10.44 42.12 15.69
N PRO A 618 10.13 41.76 14.44
CA PRO A 618 10.37 42.61 13.28
C PRO A 618 9.24 43.64 13.14
N THR A 619 9.30 44.70 13.93
CA THR A 619 8.70 45.99 13.57
C THR A 619 9.83 46.94 13.24
N ASP A 620 10.35 46.89 12.01
CA ASP A 620 10.83 48.08 11.28
C ASP A 620 11.34 47.72 9.88
N ALA A 621 11.15 48.66 8.98
CA ALA A 621 11.37 48.53 7.54
C ALA A 621 12.84 48.39 7.13
N ALA A 622 13.03 47.78 5.95
CA ALA A 622 14.24 47.66 5.12
C ALA A 622 15.14 46.42 5.36
N TRP A 623 14.97 45.41 4.50
CA TRP A 623 16.01 44.39 4.26
C TRP A 623 16.25 44.15 2.75
N PRO A 624 17.50 44.11 2.24
CA PRO A 624 17.78 43.97 0.80
C PRO A 624 17.59 42.53 0.27
N LYS A 625 17.03 42.44 -0.93
CA LYS A 625 16.45 41.23 -1.56
C LYS A 625 17.39 40.07 -1.89
N TRP A 626 18.72 40.18 -1.72
CA TRP A 626 19.64 39.08 -2.01
C TRP A 626 20.09 38.30 -0.77
N ALA A 627 19.77 38.79 0.44
CA ALA A 627 20.06 38.11 1.72
C ALA A 627 18.93 37.17 2.21
N ALA A 628 17.83 37.02 1.45
CA ALA A 628 16.64 36.29 1.87
C ALA A 628 16.67 34.77 1.58
N TYR A 629 17.63 34.25 0.82
CA TYR A 629 17.63 32.84 0.41
C TYR A 629 18.47 31.90 1.27
N ALA A 630 19.16 32.40 2.30
CA ALA A 630 19.98 31.59 3.21
C ALA A 630 19.47 31.53 4.66
N VAL A 631 18.37 32.22 5.00
CA VAL A 631 17.80 32.29 6.37
C VAL A 631 16.33 31.80 6.42
N ALA A 632 15.83 31.17 5.36
CA ALA A 632 14.43 30.75 5.26
C ALA A 632 14.05 29.61 6.23
N GLY A 633 14.99 28.72 6.57
CA GLY A 633 14.72 27.56 7.44
C GLY A 633 14.33 27.93 8.87
N GLY A 634 15.02 28.91 9.48
CA GLY A 634 14.74 29.35 10.85
C GLY A 634 13.44 30.16 10.97
N ILE A 635 13.15 31.00 9.98
CA ILE A 635 11.95 31.84 9.96
C ILE A 635 10.69 30.97 9.74
N ALA A 636 10.74 30.00 8.83
CA ALA A 636 9.64 29.08 8.59
C ALA A 636 9.37 28.17 9.79
N ALA A 637 10.42 27.62 10.43
CA ALA A 637 10.28 26.82 11.64
C ALA A 637 9.66 27.61 12.81
N TYR A 638 10.05 28.88 12.99
CA TYR A 638 9.48 29.76 14.01
C TYR A 638 7.98 30.00 13.78
N TYR A 639 7.57 30.37 12.57
CA TYR A 639 6.14 30.63 12.29
C TYR A 639 5.29 29.36 12.31
N VAL A 640 5.88 28.21 11.99
CA VAL A 640 5.25 26.90 12.18
C VAL A 640 5.06 26.57 13.66
N ALA A 641 6.08 26.75 14.49
CA ALA A 641 5.97 26.54 15.95
C ALA A 641 4.99 27.53 16.59
N LYS A 642 4.97 28.79 16.13
CA LYS A 642 3.99 29.81 16.55
C LYS A 642 2.57 29.41 16.18
N MET A 643 2.36 28.92 14.96
CA MET A 643 1.06 28.40 14.51
C MET A 643 0.61 27.22 15.37
N GLU A 644 1.51 26.27 15.66
CA GLU A 644 1.21 25.10 16.51
C GLU A 644 0.83 25.51 17.94
N GLY A 645 1.59 26.43 18.55
CA GLY A 645 1.26 26.95 19.89
C GLY A 645 -0.06 27.71 19.95
N GLU A 646 -0.38 28.51 18.92
CA GLU A 646 -1.67 29.20 18.83
C GLU A 646 -2.83 28.23 18.63
N ILE A 647 -2.66 27.20 17.79
CA ILE A 647 -3.67 26.16 17.55
C ILE A 647 -3.90 25.34 18.81
N GLU A 648 -2.85 24.92 19.51
CA GLU A 648 -2.98 24.22 20.79
C GLU A 648 -3.74 25.07 21.82
N GLY A 649 -3.44 26.37 21.91
CA GLY A 649 -4.15 27.30 22.78
C GLY A 649 -5.63 27.51 22.41
N ILE A 650 -5.99 27.32 21.14
CA ILE A 650 -7.39 27.34 20.67
C ILE A 650 -8.09 26.01 21.01
N MET A 651 -7.41 24.88 20.79
CA MET A 651 -7.95 23.53 21.03
C MET A 651 -8.20 23.23 22.51
N ARG A 652 -7.51 23.92 23.44
CA ARG A 652 -7.76 23.81 24.89
C ARG A 652 -9.04 24.51 25.36
N ARG A 653 -9.75 25.23 24.48
CA ARG A 653 -10.99 25.94 24.82
C ARG A 653 -12.21 25.04 24.62
N ALA A 654 -13.27 25.25 25.39
CA ALA A 654 -14.54 24.56 25.20
C ALA A 654 -15.16 24.89 23.83
N GLY A 655 -15.77 23.89 23.18
CA GLY A 655 -16.43 24.05 21.88
C GLY A 655 -17.56 25.07 21.95
N GLY A 656 -17.33 26.25 21.34
CA GLY A 656 -18.31 27.34 21.28
C GLY A 656 -19.37 27.17 20.18
N PRO A 657 -20.21 28.19 19.94
CA PRO A 657 -21.29 28.14 18.96
C PRO A 657 -20.79 27.83 17.53
N GLN A 658 -21.68 27.25 16.71
CA GLN A 658 -21.36 26.96 15.31
C GLN A 658 -21.17 28.25 14.50
N GLY A 659 -20.31 28.16 13.50
CA GLY A 659 -20.00 29.25 12.60
C GLY A 659 -19.30 28.77 11.35
N VAL A 660 -18.72 29.71 10.62
CA VAL A 660 -17.97 29.48 9.39
C VAL A 660 -16.60 30.14 9.43
N GLN A 661 -15.64 29.51 8.75
CA GLN A 661 -14.47 30.17 8.21
C GLN A 661 -14.72 30.45 6.73
N TYR A 662 -14.38 31.66 6.29
CA TYR A 662 -14.63 32.19 4.96
C TYR A 662 -13.36 32.81 4.35
N SER A 663 -13.37 32.99 3.03
CA SER A 663 -12.45 33.86 2.31
C SER A 663 -13.20 35.00 1.60
N LEU A 664 -12.55 36.15 1.48
CA LEU A 664 -12.96 37.22 0.57
C LEU A 664 -12.01 37.19 -0.63
N ARG A 665 -12.56 37.06 -1.83
CA ARG A 665 -11.78 36.94 -3.07
C ARG A 665 -12.11 38.04 -4.05
N ALA A 666 -11.11 38.51 -4.78
CA ALA A 666 -11.25 39.56 -5.77
C ALA A 666 -12.22 39.18 -6.90
N THR A 667 -13.16 40.05 -7.24
CA THR A 667 -14.11 39.85 -8.36
C THR A 667 -13.65 40.52 -9.65
N ALA A 668 -12.60 41.33 -9.62
CA ALA A 668 -12.00 42.00 -10.77
C ALA A 668 -10.48 42.02 -10.62
N THR A 669 -9.75 41.97 -11.74
CA THR A 669 -8.30 42.16 -11.69
C THR A 669 -7.98 43.64 -11.45
N GLY A 670 -7.19 43.96 -10.43
CA GLY A 670 -6.85 45.35 -10.13
C GLY A 670 -6.18 45.55 -8.76
N PRO A 671 -5.93 46.81 -8.36
CA PRO A 671 -5.33 47.12 -7.07
C PRO A 671 -6.35 47.00 -5.93
N TYR A 672 -6.04 46.15 -4.96
CA TYR A 672 -6.81 45.97 -3.72
C TYR A 672 -6.07 46.56 -2.54
N THR A 673 -6.79 47.08 -1.55
CA THR A 673 -6.18 47.59 -0.32
C THR A 673 -5.35 46.51 0.36
N CYS A 674 -4.11 46.81 0.70
CA CYS A 674 -3.24 45.91 1.43
C CYS A 674 -2.80 46.55 2.73
N TYR A 675 -3.15 45.91 3.85
CA TYR A 675 -2.85 46.44 5.19
C TYR A 675 -1.43 46.17 5.66
N THR A 676 -0.71 45.26 5.00
CA THR A 676 0.66 44.86 5.36
C THR A 676 1.70 45.23 4.29
N CYS A 677 1.26 45.77 3.15
CA CYS A 677 2.14 46.23 2.08
C CYS A 677 2.49 47.70 2.33
N GLY A 678 3.77 48.05 2.32
CA GLY A 678 4.22 49.45 2.50
C GLY A 678 3.60 50.45 1.52
N SER A 679 3.09 50.01 0.36
CA SER A 679 2.42 50.81 -0.67
C SER A 679 0.89 50.96 -0.51
N GLY A 680 0.27 50.36 0.52
CA GLY A 680 -1.17 50.44 0.81
C GLY A 680 -2.11 49.68 -0.14
N THR A 681 -1.61 49.18 -1.27
CA THR A 681 -2.36 48.37 -2.24
C THR A 681 -1.52 47.22 -2.81
N MET A 682 -2.18 46.13 -3.24
CA MET A 682 -1.61 44.96 -3.91
C MET A 682 -2.52 44.58 -5.09
N ASN A 683 -1.92 44.32 -6.25
CA ASN A 683 -2.69 43.87 -7.42
C ASN A 683 -3.11 42.41 -7.24
N LEU A 684 -4.41 42.15 -7.37
CA LEU A 684 -5.00 40.81 -7.34
C LEU A 684 -5.70 40.53 -8.68
N GLY A 685 -5.66 39.29 -9.12
CA GLY A 685 -6.48 38.76 -10.21
C GLY A 685 -7.86 38.31 -9.73
N VAL A 686 -8.80 38.11 -10.65
CA VAL A 686 -10.11 37.55 -10.34
C VAL A 686 -9.96 36.17 -9.68
N GLY A 687 -10.55 36.00 -8.49
CA GLY A 687 -10.49 34.78 -7.70
C GLY A 687 -9.37 34.73 -6.66
N ASP A 688 -8.41 35.68 -6.70
CA ASP A 688 -7.33 35.74 -5.71
C ASP A 688 -7.85 36.11 -4.33
N VAL A 689 -7.21 35.54 -3.30
CA VAL A 689 -7.64 35.72 -1.91
C VAL A 689 -7.17 37.07 -1.38
N TRP A 690 -8.12 37.91 -1.04
CA TRP A 690 -7.86 39.17 -0.34
C TRP A 690 -7.78 38.95 1.18
N LYS A 691 -8.67 38.15 1.77
CA LYS A 691 -8.75 37.95 3.22
C LYS A 691 -9.24 36.57 3.61
N TYR A 692 -8.69 35.99 4.68
CA TYR A 692 -9.33 34.91 5.44
C TYR A 692 -9.91 35.45 6.76
N GLY A 693 -11.05 34.88 7.17
CA GLY A 693 -11.70 35.22 8.44
C GLY A 693 -12.68 34.14 8.91
N GLU A 694 -13.19 34.30 10.12
CA GLU A 694 -14.20 33.45 10.72
C GLU A 694 -15.36 34.27 11.32
N THR A 695 -16.55 33.67 11.40
CA THR A 695 -17.74 34.30 11.99
C THR A 695 -18.76 33.25 12.41
N ILE A 696 -19.49 33.53 13.49
CA ILE A 696 -20.65 32.70 13.90
C ILE A 696 -21.95 33.14 13.23
N ASN A 697 -21.91 34.26 12.48
CA ASN A 697 -23.06 34.83 11.77
C ASN A 697 -22.65 35.17 10.32
N PRO A 698 -22.54 34.17 9.41
CA PRO A 698 -22.10 34.36 8.03
C PRO A 698 -22.94 35.37 7.25
N ALA A 699 -24.27 35.31 7.42
CA ALA A 699 -25.21 36.12 6.67
C ALA A 699 -25.09 37.64 6.92
N THR A 700 -24.55 38.06 8.06
CA THR A 700 -24.49 39.47 8.47
C THR A 700 -23.07 39.98 8.69
N ARG A 701 -22.03 39.18 8.37
CA ARG A 701 -20.64 39.55 8.65
C ARG A 701 -20.15 40.72 7.79
N TYR A 702 -20.52 40.75 6.51
CA TYR A 702 -20.27 41.86 5.60
C TYR A 702 -21.53 42.19 4.81
N SER A 703 -21.84 43.49 4.70
CA SER A 703 -22.94 43.94 3.84
C SER A 703 -22.58 43.76 2.36
N GLU A 704 -23.60 43.60 1.51
CA GLU A 704 -23.42 43.54 0.06
C GLU A 704 -22.77 44.83 -0.48
N SER A 705 -23.10 45.98 0.12
CA SER A 705 -22.49 47.27 -0.21
C SER A 705 -20.98 47.30 0.08
N PHE A 706 -20.53 46.67 1.16
CA PHE A 706 -19.10 46.56 1.47
C PHE A 706 -18.38 45.66 0.47
N LYS A 707 -18.94 44.48 0.18
CA LYS A 707 -18.38 43.51 -0.77
C LYS A 707 -18.23 44.10 -2.17
N ASN A 708 -19.29 44.74 -2.67
CA ASN A 708 -19.28 45.41 -3.97
C ASN A 708 -18.32 46.62 -4.00
N GLY A 709 -18.29 47.42 -2.93
CA GLY A 709 -17.38 48.59 -2.84
C GLY A 709 -15.90 48.21 -2.76
N MET A 710 -15.59 47.05 -2.19
CA MET A 710 -14.24 46.50 -2.12
C MET A 710 -13.87 45.63 -3.32
N GLY A 711 -14.82 45.34 -4.22
CA GLY A 711 -14.62 44.42 -5.35
C GLY A 711 -14.29 43.00 -4.91
N VAL A 712 -14.88 42.51 -3.81
CA VAL A 712 -14.64 41.15 -3.29
C VAL A 712 -15.94 40.39 -3.08
N GLN A 713 -15.89 39.08 -3.24
CA GLN A 713 -16.98 38.16 -2.94
C GLN A 713 -16.59 37.25 -1.76
N GLN A 714 -17.56 37.00 -0.86
CA GLN A 714 -17.38 36.08 0.26
C GLN A 714 -17.69 34.65 -0.17
N PHE A 715 -16.80 33.73 0.20
CA PHE A 715 -16.97 32.30 0.05
C PHE A 715 -16.86 31.66 1.43
N ASP A 716 -17.92 30.99 1.87
CA ASP A 716 -17.89 30.19 3.08
C ASP A 716 -17.20 28.86 2.76
N GLU A 717 -16.07 28.59 3.41
CA GLU A 717 -15.16 27.51 3.02
C GLU A 717 -15.14 26.35 4.03
N PHE A 718 -15.51 26.62 5.28
CA PHE A 718 -15.51 25.62 6.33
C PHE A 718 -16.56 25.96 7.39
N PHE A 719 -17.37 24.99 7.80
CA PHE A 719 -18.37 25.12 8.86
C PHE A 719 -17.96 24.25 10.05
N GLY A 720 -18.08 24.78 11.25
CA GLY A 720 -17.72 24.04 12.46
C GLY A 720 -18.07 24.79 13.73
N ASN A 721 -17.74 24.20 14.87
CA ASN A 721 -17.84 24.92 16.14
C ASN A 721 -16.78 26.04 16.22
N GLN A 722 -16.92 26.94 17.19
CA GLN A 722 -16.07 28.12 17.32
C GLN A 722 -14.57 27.80 17.42
N VAL A 723 -14.21 26.63 17.96
CA VAL A 723 -12.81 26.17 18.05
C VAL A 723 -12.32 25.75 16.66
N GLN A 724 -13.10 24.94 15.95
CA GLN A 724 -12.75 24.42 14.63
C GLN A 724 -12.60 25.52 13.57
N ILE A 725 -13.52 26.50 13.53
CA ILE A 725 -13.44 27.59 12.55
C ILE A 725 -12.23 28.50 12.80
N LYS A 726 -11.83 28.66 14.08
CA LYS A 726 -10.63 29.43 14.46
C LYS A 726 -9.35 28.69 14.08
N VAL A 727 -9.28 27.39 14.33
CA VAL A 727 -8.16 26.57 13.86
C VAL A 727 -8.03 26.70 12.34
N MET A 728 -9.14 26.57 11.60
CA MET A 728 -9.12 26.67 10.14
C MET A 728 -8.73 28.05 9.61
N GLU A 729 -9.17 29.13 10.25
CA GLU A 729 -8.74 30.49 9.89
C GLU A 729 -7.22 30.64 10.05
N LYS A 730 -6.67 30.19 11.18
CA LYS A 730 -5.23 30.24 11.47
C LYS A 730 -4.42 29.45 10.46
N THR A 731 -4.79 28.20 10.26
CA THR A 731 -4.18 27.29 9.30
C THR A 731 -4.08 27.93 7.91
N LYS A 732 -5.14 28.61 7.44
CA LYS A 732 -5.15 29.27 6.11
C LYS A 732 -4.33 30.55 6.05
N ILE A 733 -4.34 31.38 7.09
CA ILE A 733 -3.52 32.60 7.13
C ILE A 733 -2.03 32.26 7.13
N TYR A 734 -1.61 31.31 7.96
CA TYR A 734 -0.22 30.85 8.02
C TYR A 734 0.18 30.12 6.73
N GLY A 735 -0.69 29.27 6.17
CA GLY A 735 -0.46 28.63 4.87
C GLY A 735 -0.23 29.64 3.75
N TYR A 736 -1.06 30.68 3.66
CA TYR A 736 -0.90 31.75 2.68
C TYR A 736 0.44 32.49 2.85
N PHE A 737 0.84 32.80 4.08
CA PHE A 737 2.11 33.48 4.34
C PHE A 737 3.32 32.62 3.96
N LEU A 738 3.31 31.33 4.31
CA LEU A 738 4.40 30.41 3.96
C LEU A 738 4.54 30.25 2.45
N GLN A 739 3.43 30.28 1.71
CA GLN A 739 3.44 30.15 0.25
C GLN A 739 3.85 31.44 -0.47
N ASN A 740 3.42 32.60 0.02
CA ASN A 740 3.55 33.87 -0.70
C ASN A 740 4.59 34.82 -0.08
N GLY A 741 5.15 34.50 1.09
CA GLY A 741 6.10 35.33 1.82
C GLY A 741 5.50 36.58 2.46
N HIS A 742 4.17 36.76 2.42
CA HIS A 742 3.45 37.87 3.04
C HIS A 742 2.01 37.47 3.42
N LEU A 743 1.38 38.22 4.31
CA LEU A 743 -0.01 37.98 4.74
C LEU A 743 -0.99 38.23 3.59
N PRO A 744 -2.19 37.60 3.59
CA PRO A 744 -3.26 38.01 2.71
C PRO A 744 -3.51 39.53 2.86
N PRO A 745 -3.70 40.30 1.78
CA PRO A 745 -3.71 41.77 1.84
C PRO A 745 -4.71 42.37 2.85
N GLY A 746 -5.85 41.71 3.06
CA GLY A 746 -6.90 42.09 4.00
C GLY A 746 -6.69 41.61 5.45
N ASN A 747 -5.60 40.90 5.76
CA ASN A 747 -5.23 40.45 7.10
C ASN A 747 -4.08 41.31 7.67
N LYS A 748 -4.33 42.02 8.77
CA LYS A 748 -3.40 43.04 9.31
C LYS A 748 -2.19 42.46 10.06
N ILE A 749 -2.39 41.36 10.79
CA ILE A 749 -1.40 40.68 11.65
C ILE A 749 -1.79 39.21 11.79
N PHE A 750 -0.83 38.36 12.19
CA PHE A 750 -1.13 37.06 12.80
C PHE A 750 -1.68 37.31 14.20
N ARG A 751 -3.00 37.20 14.37
CA ARG A 751 -3.70 37.69 15.57
C ARG A 751 -3.48 36.92 16.85
#